data_AF-A0A955T799-F1
#
_entry.id   AF-A0A955T799-F1
#
_cell.length_a   1.000
_cell.length_b   1.000
_cell.length_c   1.000
_cell.angle_alpha   90.00
_cell.angle_beta   90.00
_cell.angle_gamma   90.00
#
_symmetry.space_group_name_H-M   'P 1'
#
loop_
_entity.id
_entity.type
_entity.pdbx_description
1 polymer ?
#
loop_
_entity_poly.entity_id
_entity_poly.type
_entity_poly.pdbx_seq_one_letter_code
_entity_poly.pdbx_strand_id
1 'polypeptide(L)'
;FTCHGPDENQRKAGLRLDHREGVFGPLKSGGFAVVAGKPDQSELFHRVSTSDEADKMPPANSGESLTPEEIERIRMWIEQGADWEEHWSFVPPVRPDLPQVSNAEWVRNEVDAFVLARLEKEGLSPSKEADRRRLIRRVSLDLTGLPPTLAEQEKYLKDSSPDWYEKMVEDYLGSKHFGERMAIQWLDLARYADSDGYHIDYEKSFWQYRDWVIDAFNNNKPFDEFTIEQLAGDLLPNPTLDQMVATAFNRNGMTSTEGGADPKEYLTKYVIDRVVTTSTVWLGLTVGCAECHEHKYDPITHEEFYQLYDFFNQLPEQGLDKDPCPPFIKVPSKDQQSRLEDFNHRLASLDTQLDKRLSENDPQLAAGFKSWAEQAERVYDRDWEVVQNLQVESEKGTAFEKIGDGAILAKSNGAATDTYTIRFNASKPIAGFRLEALPHPDLPAKGSGLASNGNFMLSRVEVSETHIAFETKEHTVGVSKVYADFEQDQFPAQDILDDNPVSGWAVLPQVERYHRIVFNPESTIGGDDEVQVTLRLKFHHIAPQHLLGHFRLSVTGEKDPRYSPWFALGPFPSASKEEAFAKDFGPESEIDLTKTYLEGDLRWTERGDLTDGAVHDLEGTGIAATYLYRTVYTPKERKVLWRFGSNDGIQVWLNGERIVSNDIGRQVSENQEKALVELKPGDNRLLMKINNRGGAYGFYFRPDLHLEGTEDEIARAFRVAQDHRTEEDSDKIHRLYRLAVDPVASDLNTQIGELKTNKSQLESSIPTIRVMEDMKEKRPTYVLIRGNYRNPGEEVTAGVPAFLPDLPKDQPVNRLALAKWLVSDEQPLTARVTVNRIWSLFFGLGLVKTSEDFGTQG
;
A
#
# COMPACT_ATOMS: atom_id res chain seq x y z
N PHE A 1 10.12 23.11 44.40
CA PHE A 1 9.37 21.97 44.99
C PHE A 1 10.19 20.71 45.29
N THR A 2 11.53 20.69 45.14
CA THR A 2 12.35 19.45 45.28
C THR A 2 12.09 18.62 46.55
N CYS A 3 11.92 19.24 47.72
CA CYS A 3 11.71 18.53 48.99
C CYS A 3 10.23 18.49 49.44
N HIS A 4 9.36 19.31 48.85
CA HIS A 4 7.99 19.54 49.34
C HIS A 4 7.02 19.72 48.17
N GLY A 5 7.11 18.80 47.19
CA GLY A 5 6.35 18.80 45.95
C GLY A 5 5.66 17.46 45.65
N PRO A 6 5.17 17.27 44.41
CA PRO A 6 4.43 16.07 44.03
C PRO A 6 5.25 14.78 44.15
N ASP A 7 6.53 14.74 43.78
CA ASP A 7 7.33 13.50 43.85
C ASP A 7 7.48 12.92 45.28
N GLU A 8 6.77 11.82 45.54
CA GLU A 8 6.74 11.13 46.83
C GLU A 8 8.12 10.64 47.28
N ASN A 9 9.01 10.27 46.35
CA ASN A 9 10.31 9.68 46.67
C ASN A 9 11.30 10.70 47.23
N GLN A 10 11.10 11.98 46.90
CA GLN A 10 11.93 13.10 47.37
C GLN A 10 11.27 13.87 48.52
N ARG A 11 9.95 13.68 48.72
CA ARG A 11 9.12 14.42 49.67
C ARG A 11 9.60 14.25 51.12
N LYS A 12 9.89 15.36 51.79
CA LYS A 12 10.26 15.43 53.22
C LYS A 12 9.04 15.76 54.06
N ALA A 13 8.96 15.12 55.23
CA ALA A 13 7.86 15.27 56.21
C ALA A 13 6.44 14.96 55.68
N GLY A 14 6.31 14.46 54.43
CA GLY A 14 5.03 14.34 53.75
C GLY A 14 4.36 15.69 53.42
N LEU A 15 5.10 16.81 53.53
CA LEU A 15 4.58 18.16 53.28
C LEU A 15 4.52 18.43 51.77
N ARG A 16 3.38 18.96 51.32
CA ARG A 16 3.10 19.35 49.94
C ARG A 16 2.79 20.85 49.92
N LEU A 17 3.69 21.63 49.33
CA LEU A 17 3.49 23.08 49.18
C LEU A 17 2.84 23.45 47.85
N ASP A 18 2.63 22.46 46.98
CA ASP A 18 2.08 22.58 45.62
C ASP A 18 0.55 22.43 45.56
N HIS A 19 -0.11 22.03 46.65
CA HIS A 19 -1.58 22.04 46.72
C HIS A 19 -2.09 22.58 48.06
N ARG A 20 -3.29 23.18 48.01
CA ARG A 20 -3.91 23.91 49.11
C ARG A 20 -3.97 23.12 50.42
N GLU A 21 -4.41 21.87 50.36
CA GLU A 21 -4.56 21.01 51.54
C GLU A 21 -3.22 20.70 52.21
N GLY A 22 -2.12 20.63 51.45
CA GLY A 22 -0.79 20.42 52.02
C GLY A 22 -0.24 21.65 52.76
N VAL A 23 -0.65 22.86 52.34
CA VAL A 23 -0.25 24.13 52.96
C VAL A 23 -1.07 24.44 54.23
N PHE A 24 -2.39 24.25 54.18
CA PHE A 24 -3.30 24.61 55.27
C PHE A 24 -3.79 23.43 56.11
N GLY A 25 -3.44 22.21 55.72
CA GLY A 25 -3.79 20.98 56.44
C GLY A 25 -2.89 20.71 57.65
N PRO A 26 -3.31 19.78 58.52
CA PRO A 26 -2.52 19.38 59.68
C PRO A 26 -1.23 18.67 59.27
N LEU A 27 -0.11 19.06 59.88
CA LEU A 27 1.18 18.38 59.70
C LEU A 27 1.24 17.07 60.48
N LYS A 28 1.99 16.09 59.97
CA LYS A 28 2.26 14.83 60.70
C LYS A 28 2.95 15.05 62.06
N SER A 29 3.74 16.11 62.18
CA SER A 29 4.40 16.53 63.43
C SER A 29 3.44 17.18 64.45
N GLY A 30 2.19 17.43 64.07
CA GLY A 30 1.28 18.33 64.79
C GLY A 30 1.43 19.77 64.32
N GLY A 31 0.35 20.56 64.46
CA GLY A 31 0.29 21.95 63.96
C GLY A 31 -0.05 22.03 62.46
N PHE A 32 0.25 23.17 61.85
CA PHE A 32 -0.06 23.49 60.45
C PHE A 32 1.16 24.15 59.79
N ALA A 33 1.38 23.91 58.49
CA ALA A 33 2.46 24.60 57.78
C ALA A 33 2.19 26.11 57.73
N VAL A 34 0.95 26.49 57.40
CA VAL A 34 0.47 27.86 57.43
C VAL A 34 -0.83 27.96 58.21
N VAL A 35 -0.91 28.93 59.12
CA VAL A 35 -2.14 29.35 59.79
C VAL A 35 -2.47 30.76 59.32
N ALA A 36 -3.51 30.87 58.50
CA ALA A 36 -3.99 32.15 57.94
C ALA A 36 -4.12 33.23 59.03
N GLY A 37 -3.53 34.40 58.77
CA GLY A 37 -3.52 35.56 59.67
C GLY A 37 -2.60 35.43 60.89
N LYS A 38 -1.85 34.33 61.04
CA LYS A 38 -1.02 34.06 62.24
C LYS A 38 0.38 33.53 61.87
N PRO A 39 1.33 34.40 61.48
CA PRO A 39 2.70 34.00 61.18
C PRO A 39 3.37 33.25 62.34
N ASP A 40 3.17 33.70 63.57
CA ASP A 40 3.76 33.08 64.77
C ASP A 40 3.24 31.66 65.06
N GLN A 41 2.12 31.25 64.44
CA GLN A 41 1.56 29.89 64.54
C GLN A 41 1.84 29.05 63.29
N SER A 42 2.55 29.60 62.31
CA SER A 42 2.83 28.97 61.02
C SER A 42 4.23 28.36 61.03
N GLU A 43 4.31 27.03 60.98
CA GLU A 43 5.60 26.32 60.99
C GLU A 43 6.48 26.72 59.81
N LEU A 44 5.88 26.97 58.63
CA LEU A 44 6.60 27.42 57.45
C LEU A 44 7.39 28.71 57.72
N PHE A 45 6.76 29.72 58.36
CA PHE A 45 7.43 30.98 58.67
C PHE A 45 8.56 30.77 59.69
N HIS A 46 8.29 30.02 60.76
CA HIS A 46 9.30 29.68 61.76
C HIS A 46 10.54 29.03 61.14
N ARG A 47 10.35 28.06 60.24
CA ARG A 47 11.43 27.33 59.55
C ARG A 47 12.27 28.23 58.65
N VAL A 48 11.66 29.19 57.95
CA VAL A 48 12.41 30.09 57.05
C VAL A 48 13.06 31.26 57.78
N SER A 49 12.56 31.66 58.95
CA SER A 49 13.07 32.79 59.72
C SER A 49 14.05 32.41 60.84
N THR A 50 14.11 31.14 61.25
CA THR A 50 14.97 30.70 62.37
C THR A 50 16.46 30.77 62.03
N SER A 51 17.26 31.08 63.03
CA SER A 51 18.73 31.00 62.97
C SER A 51 19.27 29.65 63.46
N ASP A 52 18.41 28.74 63.94
CA ASP A 52 18.82 27.39 64.34
C ASP A 52 19.09 26.53 63.10
N GLU A 53 20.37 26.19 62.88
CA GLU A 53 20.82 25.37 61.74
C GLU A 53 20.12 24.00 61.64
N ALA A 54 19.64 23.44 62.77
CA ALA A 54 18.93 22.15 62.75
C ALA A 54 17.48 22.27 62.24
N ASP A 55 16.86 23.44 62.42
CA ASP A 55 15.46 23.68 62.07
C ASP A 55 15.28 24.59 60.84
N LYS A 56 16.32 25.31 60.43
CA LYS A 56 16.31 26.25 59.31
C LYS A 56 16.04 25.55 57.98
N MET A 57 15.12 26.14 57.20
CA MET A 57 14.81 25.74 55.84
C MET A 57 14.94 26.94 54.87
N PRO A 58 15.54 26.77 53.67
CA PRO A 58 16.23 25.57 53.21
C PRO A 58 17.47 25.25 54.09
N PRO A 59 17.82 23.95 54.26
CA PRO A 59 18.98 23.55 55.06
C PRO A 59 20.28 24.15 54.52
N ALA A 60 21.24 24.51 55.37
CA ALA A 60 22.49 25.13 54.94
C ALA A 60 23.31 24.29 53.94
N ASN A 61 23.18 22.96 53.99
CA ASN A 61 23.82 22.04 53.04
C ASN A 61 23.09 21.89 51.70
N SER A 62 21.92 22.52 51.52
CA SER A 62 21.17 22.51 50.26
C SER A 62 21.77 23.45 49.21
N GLY A 63 22.55 24.45 49.64
CA GLY A 63 23.09 25.49 48.76
C GLY A 63 22.09 26.61 48.42
N GLU A 64 20.85 26.51 48.89
CA GLU A 64 19.77 27.48 48.65
C GLU A 64 19.48 28.27 49.93
N SER A 65 19.08 29.54 49.80
CA SER A 65 18.65 30.37 50.93
C SER A 65 17.67 31.44 50.50
N LEU A 66 16.69 31.75 51.37
CA LEU A 66 15.80 32.88 51.16
C LEU A 66 16.45 34.19 51.61
N THR A 67 16.24 35.24 50.84
CA THR A 67 16.61 36.62 51.19
C THR A 67 15.71 37.15 52.31
N PRO A 68 16.17 38.15 53.09
CA PRO A 68 15.32 38.81 54.09
C PRO A 68 14.01 39.35 53.49
N GLU A 69 14.05 39.86 52.27
CA GLU A 69 12.88 40.37 51.56
C GLU A 69 11.88 39.26 51.20
N GLU A 70 12.34 38.06 50.83
CA GLU A 70 11.48 36.91 50.55
C GLU A 70 10.83 36.37 51.82
N ILE A 71 11.58 36.27 52.92
CA ILE A 71 11.06 35.86 54.23
C ILE A 71 9.98 36.85 54.69
N GLU A 72 10.22 38.15 54.50
CA GLU A 72 9.25 39.19 54.85
C GLU A 72 7.99 39.13 53.99
N ARG A 73 8.11 38.82 52.69
CA ARG A 73 6.94 38.59 51.82
C ARG A 73 6.10 37.41 52.29
N ILE A 74 6.75 36.31 52.69
CA ILE A 74 6.06 35.14 53.27
C ILE A 74 5.30 35.55 54.54
N ARG A 75 5.95 36.31 55.44
CA ARG A 75 5.31 36.84 56.65
C ARG A 75 4.06 37.66 56.32
N MET A 76 4.21 38.64 55.44
CA MET A 76 3.12 39.54 55.03
C MET A 76 1.96 38.78 54.38
N TRP A 77 2.26 37.83 53.49
CA TRP A 77 1.24 36.98 52.87
C TRP A 77 0.44 36.20 53.91
N ILE A 78 1.12 35.61 54.91
CA ILE A 78 0.45 34.90 56.00
C ILE A 78 -0.43 35.87 56.82
N GLU A 79 0.08 37.05 57.18
CA GLU A 79 -0.69 38.06 57.92
C GLU A 79 -1.94 38.52 57.18
N GLN A 80 -1.87 38.60 55.85
CA GLN A 80 -2.97 39.03 54.99
C GLN A 80 -4.05 37.96 54.81
N GLY A 81 -3.88 36.78 55.40
CA GLY A 81 -4.84 35.67 55.33
C GLY A 81 -4.36 34.47 54.53
N ALA A 82 -3.14 34.52 53.98
CA ALA A 82 -2.55 33.44 53.19
C ALA A 82 -3.46 32.97 52.04
N ASP A 83 -4.01 33.91 51.27
CA ASP A 83 -4.89 33.55 50.15
C ASP A 83 -4.17 32.62 49.17
N TRP A 84 -4.85 31.53 48.80
CA TRP A 84 -4.37 30.53 47.86
C TRP A 84 -4.94 30.80 46.48
N GLU A 85 -4.07 30.85 45.49
CA GLU A 85 -4.43 30.91 44.08
C GLU A 85 -3.92 29.66 43.38
N GLU A 86 -4.73 29.11 42.49
CA GLU A 86 -4.28 28.07 41.57
C GLU A 86 -3.29 28.65 40.56
N HIS A 87 -2.44 27.80 40.00
CA HIS A 87 -1.51 28.24 38.98
C HIS A 87 -2.27 28.88 37.81
N TRP A 88 -1.86 30.08 37.41
CA TRP A 88 -2.61 30.94 36.48
C TRP A 88 -2.96 30.25 35.14
N SER A 89 -2.13 29.30 34.71
CA SER A 89 -2.31 28.56 33.44
C SER A 89 -3.29 27.39 33.56
N PHE A 90 -3.59 26.93 34.78
CA PHE A 90 -4.55 25.85 35.04
C PHE A 90 -5.96 26.38 35.30
N VAL A 91 -6.12 27.71 35.35
CA VAL A 91 -7.41 28.38 35.46
C VAL A 91 -7.90 28.81 34.07
N PRO A 92 -9.14 28.47 33.68
CA PRO A 92 -9.71 28.87 32.39
C PRO A 92 -9.67 30.40 32.22
N PRO A 93 -9.17 30.92 31.09
CA PRO A 93 -9.11 32.35 30.87
C PRO A 93 -10.52 32.94 30.73
N VAL A 94 -10.82 33.97 31.52
CA VAL A 94 -12.01 34.81 31.34
C VAL A 94 -11.66 36.03 30.51
N ARG A 95 -12.57 36.47 29.62
CA ARG A 95 -12.36 37.67 28.81
C ARG A 95 -12.31 38.89 29.73
N PRO A 96 -11.18 39.62 29.83
CA PRO A 96 -11.08 40.79 30.68
C PRO A 96 -11.76 42.01 30.05
N ASP A 97 -12.16 42.97 30.90
CA ASP A 97 -12.56 44.30 30.44
C ASP A 97 -11.36 45.03 29.80
N LEU A 98 -11.65 45.89 28.82
CA LEU A 98 -10.62 46.71 28.19
C LEU A 98 -10.11 47.77 29.17
N PRO A 99 -8.77 47.94 29.31
CA PRO A 99 -8.21 48.93 30.19
C PRO A 99 -8.51 50.34 29.68
N GLN A 100 -8.76 51.26 30.61
CA GLN A 100 -8.91 52.68 30.29
C GLN A 100 -7.53 53.29 30.05
N VAL A 101 -7.36 53.95 28.91
CA VAL A 101 -6.09 54.54 28.46
C VAL A 101 -6.25 56.02 28.17
N SER A 102 -5.18 56.78 28.36
CA SER A 102 -5.17 58.23 28.23
C SER A 102 -5.25 58.65 26.76
N ASN A 103 -4.61 57.90 25.85
CA ASN A 103 -4.61 58.16 24.41
C ASN A 103 -5.48 57.16 23.63
N ALA A 104 -6.80 57.24 23.79
CA ALA A 104 -7.75 56.36 23.11
C ALA A 104 -7.69 56.46 21.57
N GLU A 105 -7.23 57.57 21.00
CA GLU A 105 -7.10 57.74 19.54
C GLU A 105 -5.97 56.89 18.92
N TRP A 106 -5.00 56.43 19.72
CA TRP A 106 -3.92 55.55 19.24
C TRP A 106 -4.36 54.09 19.12
N VAL A 107 -5.39 53.68 19.86
CA VAL A 107 -5.89 52.31 19.91
C VAL A 107 -6.61 51.99 18.60
N ARG A 108 -6.10 51.02 17.82
CA ARG A 108 -6.72 50.55 16.58
C ARG A 108 -7.54 49.27 16.79
N ASN A 109 -7.13 48.44 17.75
CA ASN A 109 -7.84 47.23 18.16
C ASN A 109 -7.74 47.01 19.68
N GLU A 110 -8.41 45.98 20.19
CA GLU A 110 -8.48 45.65 21.62
C GLU A 110 -7.11 45.34 22.24
N VAL A 111 -6.18 44.73 21.49
CA VAL A 111 -4.83 44.41 21.97
C VAL A 111 -4.03 45.69 22.23
N ASP A 112 -4.21 46.72 21.41
CA ASP A 112 -3.52 48.01 21.56
C ASP A 112 -3.88 48.67 22.90
N ALA A 113 -5.11 48.50 23.40
CA ALA A 113 -5.50 49.04 24.70
C ALA A 113 -4.66 48.45 25.85
N PHE A 114 -4.41 47.13 25.84
CA PHE A 114 -3.56 46.47 26.83
C PHE A 114 -2.10 46.91 26.73
N VAL A 115 -1.57 47.03 25.50
CA VAL A 115 -0.21 47.50 25.27
C VAL A 115 -0.05 48.94 25.75
N LEU A 116 -0.97 49.83 25.38
CA LEU A 116 -0.91 51.25 25.76
C LEU A 116 -1.06 51.44 27.26
N ALA A 117 -1.97 50.72 27.92
CA ALA A 117 -2.12 50.77 29.37
C ALA A 117 -0.82 50.41 30.09
N ARG A 118 -0.10 49.40 29.59
CA ARG A 118 1.21 49.03 30.14
C ARG A 118 2.26 50.11 29.89
N LEU A 119 2.31 50.68 28.69
CA LEU A 119 3.25 51.77 28.36
C LEU A 119 3.00 53.00 29.24
N GLU A 120 1.75 53.43 29.38
CA GLU A 120 1.38 54.59 30.21
C GLU A 120 1.75 54.36 31.68
N LYS A 121 1.52 53.15 32.22
CA LYS A 121 1.93 52.76 33.58
C LYS A 121 3.44 52.87 33.80
N GLU A 122 4.24 52.55 32.78
CA GLU A 122 5.71 52.64 32.82
C GLU A 122 6.25 54.03 32.42
N GLY A 123 5.37 54.99 32.13
CA GLY A 123 5.75 56.34 31.68
C GLY A 123 6.36 56.37 30.27
N LEU A 124 6.05 55.38 29.43
CA LEU A 124 6.52 55.24 28.06
C LEU A 124 5.44 55.67 27.05
N SER A 125 5.89 56.13 25.89
CA SER A 125 5.01 56.42 24.75
C SER A 125 5.21 55.41 23.61
N PRO A 126 4.18 55.14 22.79
CA PRO A 126 4.32 54.32 21.60
C PRO A 126 5.40 54.83 20.65
N SER A 127 6.09 53.90 19.98
CA SER A 127 7.05 54.23 18.93
C SER A 127 6.34 54.80 17.69
N LYS A 128 7.05 55.62 16.91
CA LYS A 128 6.55 56.09 15.62
C LYS A 128 6.38 54.92 14.65
N GLU A 129 5.32 54.98 13.85
CA GLU A 129 5.06 54.00 12.80
C GLU A 129 6.23 53.94 11.81
N ALA A 130 6.56 52.73 11.35
CA ALA A 130 7.62 52.53 10.37
C ALA A 130 7.20 53.07 8.99
N ASP A 131 8.17 53.45 8.16
CA ASP A 131 7.87 53.85 6.79
C ASP A 131 7.26 52.69 5.98
N ARG A 132 6.46 53.03 4.96
CA ARG A 132 5.70 52.06 4.17
C ARG A 132 6.57 50.95 3.58
N ARG A 133 7.80 51.23 3.12
CA ARG A 133 8.68 50.20 2.56
C ARG A 133 9.05 49.15 3.61
N ARG A 134 9.33 49.58 4.85
CA ARG A 134 9.59 48.67 5.96
C ARG A 134 8.36 47.87 6.35
N LEU A 135 7.18 48.48 6.39
CA LEU A 135 5.92 47.78 6.69
C LEU A 135 5.62 46.69 5.65
N ILE A 136 5.71 47.02 4.35
CA ILE A 136 5.50 46.06 3.25
C ILE A 136 6.46 44.87 3.40
N ARG A 137 7.75 45.14 3.64
CA ARG A 137 8.74 44.07 3.82
C ARG A 137 8.46 43.19 5.04
N ARG A 138 8.08 43.78 6.18
CA ARG A 138 7.81 43.03 7.43
C ARG A 138 6.61 42.11 7.24
N VAL A 139 5.46 42.66 6.83
CA VAL A 139 4.23 41.88 6.64
C VAL A 139 4.43 40.75 5.62
N SER A 140 5.10 41.03 4.50
CA SER A 140 5.43 39.99 3.51
C SER A 140 6.24 38.84 4.13
N LEU A 141 7.31 39.14 4.86
CA LEU A 141 8.16 38.11 5.48
C LEU A 141 7.44 37.37 6.61
N ASP A 142 6.68 38.08 7.42
CA ASP A 142 5.96 37.53 8.56
C ASP A 142 4.88 36.55 8.08
N LEU A 143 4.08 36.96 7.09
CA LEU A 143 2.95 36.17 6.61
C LEU A 143 3.33 35.13 5.54
N THR A 144 4.33 35.37 4.70
CA THR A 144 4.67 34.46 3.58
C THR A 144 6.06 33.82 3.69
N GLY A 145 6.91 34.30 4.61
CA GLY A 145 8.33 33.89 4.66
C GLY A 145 9.19 34.45 3.53
N LEU A 146 8.59 35.19 2.58
CA LEU A 146 9.26 35.67 1.38
C LEU A 146 9.34 37.21 1.35
N PRO A 147 10.40 37.79 0.77
CA PRO A 147 10.46 39.22 0.54
C PRO A 147 9.44 39.64 -0.54
N PRO A 148 8.89 40.87 -0.45
CA PRO A 148 7.90 41.34 -1.41
C PRO A 148 8.54 41.58 -2.78
N THR A 149 7.87 41.19 -3.85
CA THR A 149 8.30 41.48 -5.22
C THR A 149 8.30 42.98 -5.50
N LEU A 150 9.01 43.41 -6.55
CA LEU A 150 9.01 44.83 -6.95
C LEU A 150 7.59 45.31 -7.34
N ALA A 151 6.80 44.45 -7.99
CA ALA A 151 5.43 44.75 -8.38
C ALA A 151 4.52 44.99 -7.15
N GLU A 152 4.63 44.13 -6.13
CA GLU A 152 3.88 44.29 -4.87
C GLU A 152 4.32 45.54 -4.11
N GLN A 153 5.62 45.82 -4.03
CA GLN A 153 6.12 47.06 -3.43
C GLN A 153 5.54 48.28 -4.13
N GLU A 154 5.54 48.31 -5.46
CA GLU A 154 4.97 49.43 -6.21
C GLU A 154 3.46 49.58 -6.02
N LYS A 155 2.73 48.46 -5.97
CA LYS A 155 1.28 48.43 -5.71
C LYS A 155 0.95 49.17 -4.41
N TYR A 156 1.54 48.75 -3.28
CA TYR A 156 1.19 49.32 -1.97
C TYR A 156 1.84 50.68 -1.69
N LEU A 157 2.98 51.00 -2.30
CA LEU A 157 3.56 52.34 -2.19
C LEU A 157 2.70 53.41 -2.89
N LYS A 158 2.04 53.05 -4.00
CA LYS A 158 1.18 53.96 -4.77
C LYS A 158 -0.27 53.97 -4.26
N ASP A 159 -0.66 53.02 -3.41
CA ASP A 159 -2.01 52.98 -2.84
C ASP A 159 -2.23 54.16 -1.87
N SER A 160 -3.22 54.99 -2.18
CA SER A 160 -3.58 56.18 -1.38
C SER A 160 -4.81 55.95 -0.51
N SER A 161 -5.38 54.74 -0.53
CA SER A 161 -6.51 54.40 0.32
C SER A 161 -6.11 54.40 1.80
N PRO A 162 -7.01 54.82 2.71
CA PRO A 162 -6.72 54.89 4.14
C PRO A 162 -6.47 53.51 4.76
N ASP A 163 -7.01 52.45 4.13
CA ASP A 163 -6.97 51.03 4.52
C ASP A 163 -5.95 50.21 3.70
N TRP A 164 -4.95 50.87 3.10
CA TRP A 164 -3.94 50.20 2.26
C TRP A 164 -3.18 49.10 3.00
N TYR A 165 -2.99 49.24 4.32
CA TYR A 165 -2.24 48.30 5.14
C TYR A 165 -3.05 47.02 5.36
N GLU A 166 -4.32 47.15 5.71
CA GLU A 166 -5.27 46.05 5.93
C GLU A 166 -5.47 45.26 4.63
N LYS A 167 -5.62 45.95 3.48
CA LYS A 167 -5.68 45.30 2.16
C LYS A 167 -4.41 44.50 1.86
N MET A 168 -3.24 45.05 2.16
CA MET A 168 -1.98 44.35 1.98
C MET A 168 -1.88 43.10 2.86
N VAL A 169 -2.33 43.18 4.12
CA VAL A 169 -2.38 42.04 5.04
C VAL A 169 -3.31 40.96 4.47
N GLU A 170 -4.52 41.32 4.05
CA GLU A 170 -5.48 40.39 3.44
C GLU A 170 -4.92 39.72 2.18
N ASP A 171 -4.26 40.49 1.30
CA ASP A 171 -3.63 39.96 0.09
C ASP A 171 -2.53 38.93 0.41
N TYR A 172 -1.75 39.14 1.47
CA TYR A 172 -0.74 38.17 1.90
C TYR A 172 -1.31 36.97 2.66
N LEU A 173 -2.38 37.15 3.45
CA LEU A 173 -3.12 36.04 4.07
C LEU A 173 -3.77 35.14 3.01
N GLY A 174 -4.27 35.72 1.92
CA GLY A 174 -4.82 34.98 0.77
C GLY A 174 -3.77 34.37 -0.17
N SER A 175 -2.48 34.52 0.13
CA SER A 175 -1.40 33.92 -0.66
C SER A 175 -1.22 32.45 -0.31
N LYS A 176 -0.97 31.58 -1.30
CA LYS A 176 -0.60 30.17 -1.06
C LYS A 176 0.61 29.99 -0.14
N HIS A 177 1.50 31.00 -0.11
CA HIS A 177 2.71 31.01 0.71
C HIS A 177 2.42 31.25 2.19
N PHE A 178 1.22 31.72 2.55
CA PHE A 178 0.79 31.86 3.93
C PHE A 178 0.72 30.51 4.64
N GLY A 179 0.01 29.54 4.04
CA GLY A 179 -0.07 28.19 4.58
C GLY A 179 1.30 27.50 4.67
N GLU A 180 2.16 27.70 3.67
CA GLU A 180 3.56 27.21 3.70
C GLU A 180 4.33 27.79 4.90
N ARG A 181 4.22 29.11 5.13
CA ARG A 181 4.90 29.81 6.23
C ARG A 181 4.44 29.33 7.61
N MET A 182 3.13 29.15 7.78
CA MET A 182 2.52 28.67 9.02
C MET A 182 2.84 27.19 9.27
N ALA A 183 2.82 26.38 8.22
CA ALA A 183 3.06 24.94 8.31
C ALA A 183 4.46 24.59 8.81
N ILE A 184 5.50 25.38 8.52
CA ILE A 184 6.88 25.09 8.95
C ILE A 184 6.96 24.78 10.45
N GLN A 185 6.45 25.68 11.30
CA GLN A 185 6.49 25.43 12.75
C GLN A 185 5.58 24.29 13.17
N TRP A 186 4.44 24.11 12.50
CA TRP A 186 3.52 23.02 12.83
C TRP A 186 4.10 21.64 12.48
N LEU A 187 4.83 21.54 11.37
CA LEU A 187 5.45 20.30 10.93
C LEU A 187 6.58 19.87 11.87
N ASP A 188 7.36 20.83 12.41
CA ASP A 188 8.33 20.56 13.47
C ASP A 188 7.65 19.98 14.72
N LEU A 189 6.53 20.58 15.14
CA LEU A 189 5.74 20.10 16.28
C LEU A 189 5.11 18.72 16.04
N ALA A 190 4.72 18.44 14.80
CA ALA A 190 4.22 17.15 14.38
C ALA A 190 5.33 16.10 14.20
N ARG A 191 6.61 16.47 14.39
CA ARG A 191 7.79 15.64 14.13
C ARG A 191 7.84 15.12 12.69
N TYR A 192 7.37 15.92 11.74
CA TYR A 192 7.39 15.55 10.33
C TYR A 192 8.84 15.36 9.86
N ALA A 193 9.13 14.21 9.29
CA ALA A 193 10.40 13.88 8.68
C ALA A 193 10.18 12.95 7.49
N ASP A 194 11.02 13.08 6.47
CA ASP A 194 11.03 12.17 5.32
C ASP A 194 11.90 10.91 5.59
N SER A 195 12.12 10.57 6.87
CA SER A 195 12.93 9.43 7.30
C SER A 195 12.41 8.76 8.58
N ASP A 196 12.78 7.51 8.81
CA ASP A 196 12.34 6.69 9.95
C ASP A 196 13.06 7.03 11.27
N GLY A 197 14.28 7.58 11.21
CA GLY A 197 15.01 8.21 12.31
C GLY A 197 15.82 7.30 13.24
N TYR A 198 15.55 5.99 13.33
CA TYR A 198 16.29 5.05 14.19
C TYR A 198 17.61 4.54 13.55
N HIS A 199 18.01 3.29 13.79
CA HIS A 199 19.26 2.72 13.27
C HIS A 199 19.22 2.53 11.75
N ILE A 200 18.12 2.00 11.22
CA ILE A 200 17.91 1.83 9.78
C ILE A 200 16.99 2.96 9.33
N ASP A 201 17.60 4.00 8.77
CA ASP A 201 16.92 5.24 8.39
C ASP A 201 16.45 5.16 6.93
N TYR A 202 15.31 4.49 6.71
CA TYR A 202 14.67 4.45 5.40
C TYR A 202 13.95 5.76 5.08
N GLU A 203 13.84 6.07 3.79
CA GLU A 203 13.00 7.16 3.32
C GLU A 203 11.53 6.86 3.64
N LYS A 204 10.84 7.86 4.20
CA LYS A 204 9.43 7.80 4.59
C LYS A 204 8.68 8.89 3.84
N SER A 205 7.68 8.51 3.05
CA SER A 205 6.94 9.47 2.21
C SER A 205 5.61 9.85 2.85
N PHE A 206 5.55 11.00 3.53
CA PHE A 206 4.38 11.52 4.26
C PHE A 206 3.90 12.88 3.74
N TRP A 207 4.34 13.28 2.56
CA TRP A 207 4.09 14.60 1.99
C TRP A 207 2.60 14.96 1.90
N GLN A 208 1.69 13.98 1.83
CA GLN A 208 0.25 14.22 1.83
C GLN A 208 -0.22 14.86 3.14
N TYR A 209 0.38 14.49 4.28
CA TYR A 209 0.11 15.16 5.55
C TYR A 209 0.66 16.59 5.57
N ARG A 210 1.86 16.81 5.02
CA ARG A 210 2.42 18.16 4.86
C ARG A 210 1.49 19.06 4.04
N ASP A 211 1.03 18.56 2.91
CA ASP A 211 0.13 19.30 2.02
C ASP A 211 -1.22 19.55 2.71
N TRP A 212 -1.75 18.58 3.46
CA TRP A 212 -2.93 18.76 4.29
C TRP A 212 -2.77 19.89 5.32
N VAL A 213 -1.61 19.98 6.02
CA VAL A 213 -1.35 21.06 6.97
C VAL A 213 -1.30 22.42 6.27
N ILE A 214 -0.63 22.51 5.12
CA ILE A 214 -0.54 23.75 4.32
C ILE A 214 -1.94 24.19 3.88
N ASP A 215 -2.75 23.25 3.37
CA ASP A 215 -4.11 23.52 2.93
C ASP A 215 -5.04 23.88 4.10
N ALA A 216 -4.86 23.29 5.28
CA ALA A 216 -5.62 23.66 6.48
C ALA A 216 -5.43 25.14 6.85
N PHE A 217 -4.19 25.63 6.82
CA PHE A 217 -3.90 27.05 7.07
C PHE A 217 -4.41 27.96 5.94
N ASN A 218 -4.17 27.59 4.67
CA ASN A 218 -4.63 28.39 3.52
C ASN A 218 -6.16 28.51 3.45
N ASN A 219 -6.89 27.48 3.88
CA ASN A 219 -8.35 27.48 3.92
C ASN A 219 -8.92 28.08 5.22
N ASN A 220 -8.06 28.60 6.11
CA ASN A 220 -8.45 29.14 7.41
C ASN A 220 -9.31 28.16 8.23
N LYS A 221 -8.89 26.90 8.29
CA LYS A 221 -9.59 25.84 9.02
C LYS A 221 -9.73 26.23 10.51
N PRO A 222 -10.92 26.11 11.12
CA PRO A 222 -11.09 26.31 12.56
C PRO A 222 -10.12 25.44 13.37
N PHE A 223 -9.53 26.01 14.43
CA PHE A 223 -8.47 25.32 15.18
C PHE A 223 -8.97 24.08 15.94
N ASP A 224 -10.23 24.06 16.34
CA ASP A 224 -10.92 22.92 16.92
C ASP A 224 -11.04 21.78 15.90
N GLU A 225 -11.52 22.04 14.69
CA GLU A 225 -11.55 21.06 13.60
C GLU A 225 -10.14 20.57 13.25
N PHE A 226 -9.17 21.48 13.11
CA PHE A 226 -7.78 21.15 12.83
C PHE A 226 -7.16 20.22 13.89
N THR A 227 -7.50 20.43 15.16
CA THR A 227 -7.06 19.58 16.27
C THR A 227 -7.75 18.22 16.25
N ILE A 228 -9.08 18.22 16.09
CA ILE A 228 -9.89 16.99 16.10
C ILE A 228 -9.49 16.06 14.97
N GLU A 229 -9.31 16.58 13.75
CA GLU A 229 -8.94 15.78 12.59
C GLU A 229 -7.55 15.12 12.77
N GLN A 230 -6.57 15.83 13.35
CA GLN A 230 -5.24 15.27 13.58
C GLN A 230 -5.17 14.20 14.66
N LEU A 231 -5.98 14.34 15.72
CA LEU A 231 -5.95 13.39 16.84
C LEU A 231 -6.91 12.21 16.66
N ALA A 232 -8.01 12.41 15.94
CA ALA A 232 -9.12 11.47 15.88
C ALA A 232 -9.97 11.55 14.59
N GLY A 233 -9.41 12.06 13.48
CA GLY A 233 -10.13 12.16 12.21
C GLY A 233 -10.69 10.83 11.70
N ASP A 234 -10.02 9.71 11.99
CA ASP A 234 -10.47 8.35 11.66
C ASP A 234 -11.69 7.88 12.47
N LEU A 235 -11.96 8.51 13.62
CA LEU A 235 -13.09 8.22 14.50
C LEU A 235 -14.31 9.12 14.23
N LEU A 236 -14.21 10.04 13.26
CA LEU A 236 -15.35 10.85 12.84
C LEU A 236 -16.38 10.00 12.07
N PRO A 237 -17.69 10.34 12.13
CA PRO A 237 -18.68 9.64 11.33
C PRO A 237 -18.44 9.81 9.83
N ASN A 238 -18.23 8.70 9.11
CA ASN A 238 -17.92 8.68 7.68
C ASN A 238 -16.71 9.58 7.34
N PRO A 239 -15.52 9.26 7.85
CA PRO A 239 -14.38 10.15 7.75
C PRO A 239 -13.98 10.36 6.29
N THR A 240 -13.69 11.60 5.92
CA THR A 240 -13.16 11.91 4.59
C THR A 240 -11.71 11.44 4.47
N LEU A 241 -11.21 11.32 3.23
CA LEU A 241 -9.81 10.98 3.00
C LEU A 241 -8.86 11.97 3.70
N ASP A 242 -9.15 13.27 3.62
CA ASP A 242 -8.36 14.33 4.26
C ASP A 242 -8.36 14.19 5.79
N GLN A 243 -9.50 13.80 6.39
CA GLN A 243 -9.61 13.55 7.83
C GLN A 243 -8.80 12.33 8.26
N MET A 244 -8.75 11.28 7.43
CA MET A 244 -7.88 10.15 7.69
C MET A 244 -6.40 10.54 7.55
N VAL A 245 -6.03 11.31 6.51
CA VAL A 245 -4.67 11.82 6.30
C VAL A 245 -4.19 12.68 7.47
N ALA A 246 -5.06 13.53 8.04
CA ALA A 246 -4.74 14.37 9.19
C ALA A 246 -4.21 13.55 10.38
N THR A 247 -4.71 12.33 10.58
CA THR A 247 -4.28 11.45 11.68
C THR A 247 -2.83 11.00 11.59
N ALA A 248 -2.16 11.21 10.45
CA ALA A 248 -0.74 10.96 10.29
C ALA A 248 0.13 11.78 11.26
N PHE A 249 -0.40 12.84 11.88
CA PHE A 249 0.22 13.51 13.05
C PHE A 249 0.71 12.49 14.10
N ASN A 250 -0.12 11.49 14.41
CA ASN A 250 0.20 10.43 15.38
C ASN A 250 1.10 9.32 14.81
N ARG A 251 1.39 9.35 13.51
CA ARG A 251 2.24 8.38 12.80
C ARG A 251 3.56 8.96 12.29
N ASN A 252 3.80 10.26 12.48
CA ASN A 252 5.03 10.94 12.08
C ASN A 252 6.26 10.57 12.94
N GLY A 253 6.05 10.10 14.17
CA GLY A 253 7.12 9.67 15.07
C GLY A 253 8.08 8.64 14.45
N MET A 254 9.25 8.52 15.06
CA MET A 254 10.32 7.64 14.61
C MET A 254 9.87 6.17 14.62
N THR A 255 10.27 5.40 13.60
CA THR A 255 9.97 3.97 13.48
C THR A 255 11.23 3.15 13.25
N SER A 256 11.24 1.90 13.72
CA SER A 256 12.42 1.02 13.64
C SER A 256 12.02 -0.28 12.95
N THR A 257 12.94 -0.86 12.20
CA THR A 257 12.85 -2.21 11.64
C THR A 257 14.07 -3.06 12.01
N GLU A 258 14.78 -2.65 13.06
CA GLU A 258 16.04 -3.24 13.49
C GLU A 258 15.89 -4.71 13.89
N GLY A 259 16.70 -5.58 13.28
CA GLY A 259 16.73 -7.00 13.61
C GLY A 259 17.30 -7.24 15.02
N GLY A 260 16.56 -8.00 15.84
CA GLY A 260 16.97 -8.35 17.21
C GLY A 260 16.44 -7.42 18.30
N ALA A 261 15.74 -6.35 17.93
CA ALA A 261 14.98 -5.52 18.86
C ALA A 261 13.72 -6.24 19.40
N ASP A 262 13.23 -5.81 20.56
CA ASP A 262 11.99 -6.32 21.16
C ASP A 262 10.78 -5.50 20.64
N PRO A 263 9.83 -6.12 19.90
CA PRO A 263 8.63 -5.44 19.41
C PRO A 263 7.87 -4.67 20.49
N LYS A 264 7.77 -5.23 21.71
CA LYS A 264 7.02 -4.60 22.80
C LYS A 264 7.69 -3.33 23.31
N GLU A 265 9.01 -3.26 23.25
CA GLU A 265 9.76 -2.05 23.61
C GLU A 265 9.41 -0.90 22.66
N TYR A 266 9.41 -1.16 21.35
CA TYR A 266 9.15 -0.14 20.35
C TYR A 266 7.68 0.27 20.32
N LEU A 267 6.75 -0.68 20.45
CA LEU A 267 5.34 -0.37 20.67
C LEU A 267 5.17 0.61 21.85
N THR A 268 5.83 0.33 22.99
CA THR A 268 5.78 1.20 24.17
C THR A 268 6.34 2.59 23.87
N LYS A 269 7.50 2.66 23.20
CA LYS A 269 8.12 3.94 22.79
C LYS A 269 7.22 4.76 21.87
N TYR A 270 6.56 4.13 20.89
CA TYR A 270 5.68 4.84 19.95
C TYR A 270 4.46 5.45 20.65
N VAL A 271 3.89 4.73 21.61
CA VAL A 271 2.76 5.24 22.38
C VAL A 271 3.20 6.37 23.33
N ILE A 272 4.33 6.22 24.04
CA ILE A 272 4.92 7.28 24.86
C ILE A 272 5.17 8.54 24.03
N ASP A 273 5.75 8.39 22.85
CA ASP A 273 6.04 9.47 21.91
C ASP A 273 4.74 10.23 21.51
N ARG A 274 3.62 9.54 21.30
CA ARG A 274 2.31 10.19 21.05
C ARG A 274 1.78 10.94 22.26
N VAL A 275 1.88 10.37 23.46
CA VAL A 275 1.44 11.00 24.72
C VAL A 275 2.22 12.28 24.98
N VAL A 276 3.56 12.19 24.92
CA VAL A 276 4.45 13.31 25.19
C VAL A 276 4.24 14.40 24.15
N THR A 277 4.19 14.08 22.86
CA THR A 277 3.99 15.10 21.84
C THR A 277 2.62 15.74 21.93
N THR A 278 1.54 14.98 22.12
CA THR A 278 0.21 15.57 22.26
C THR A 278 0.15 16.52 23.47
N SER A 279 0.71 16.11 24.60
CA SER A 279 0.70 16.93 25.81
C SER A 279 1.57 18.18 25.64
N THR A 280 2.76 18.07 25.04
CA THR A 280 3.61 19.23 24.77
C THR A 280 2.99 20.16 23.74
N VAL A 281 2.34 19.65 22.69
CA VAL A 281 1.81 20.46 21.60
C VAL A 281 0.55 21.21 22.01
N TRP A 282 -0.41 20.56 22.66
CA TRP A 282 -1.69 21.18 23.02
C TRP A 282 -1.78 21.64 24.47
N LEU A 283 -1.12 20.99 25.42
CA LEU A 283 -1.18 21.41 26.83
C LEU A 283 0.01 22.27 27.24
N GLY A 284 1.13 22.19 26.49
CA GLY A 284 2.38 22.84 26.88
C GLY A 284 2.86 22.31 28.23
N LEU A 285 2.76 21.00 28.45
CA LEU A 285 3.17 20.35 29.69
C LEU A 285 4.23 19.27 29.45
N THR A 286 5.21 19.19 30.33
CA THR A 286 6.34 18.25 30.26
C THR A 286 6.01 16.90 30.91
N VAL A 287 4.94 16.25 30.44
CA VAL A 287 4.40 15.02 31.05
C VAL A 287 5.35 13.82 31.04
N GLY A 288 6.42 13.86 30.22
CA GLY A 288 7.35 12.74 30.04
C GLY A 288 8.07 12.28 31.31
N CYS A 289 8.29 13.16 32.31
CA CYS A 289 8.85 12.72 33.59
C CYS A 289 7.91 11.74 34.32
N ALA A 290 6.60 11.84 34.08
CA ALA A 290 5.60 10.98 34.71
C ALA A 290 5.65 9.51 34.21
N GLU A 291 6.39 9.24 33.12
CA GLU A 291 6.60 7.90 32.57
C GLU A 291 7.19 6.93 33.59
N CYS A 292 8.11 7.42 34.45
CA CYS A 292 8.89 6.57 35.36
C CYS A 292 8.54 6.75 36.84
N HIS A 293 8.04 7.91 37.24
CA HIS A 293 7.70 8.28 38.61
C HIS A 293 6.67 9.42 38.60
N GLU A 294 6.19 9.92 39.74
CA GLU A 294 5.32 11.12 39.71
C GLU A 294 6.08 12.34 39.18
N HIS A 295 5.39 13.23 38.47
CA HIS A 295 6.01 14.41 37.91
C HIS A 295 6.61 15.29 39.03
N LYS A 296 7.78 15.88 38.77
CA LYS A 296 8.57 16.52 39.84
C LYS A 296 7.98 17.84 40.35
N TYR A 297 7.28 18.56 39.49
CA TYR A 297 6.82 19.94 39.77
C TYR A 297 5.32 20.10 39.59
N ASP A 298 4.81 19.71 38.43
CA ASP A 298 3.37 19.72 38.13
C ASP A 298 2.62 18.54 38.74
N PRO A 299 1.32 18.71 39.07
CA PRO A 299 0.50 17.70 39.75
C PRO A 299 0.03 16.60 38.79
N ILE A 300 0.97 15.87 38.20
CA ILE A 300 0.73 14.73 37.32
C ILE A 300 1.31 13.48 37.98
N THR A 301 0.43 12.53 38.29
CA THR A 301 0.82 11.24 38.86
C THR A 301 1.36 10.31 37.78
N HIS A 302 2.10 9.29 38.22
CA HIS A 302 2.57 8.22 37.35
C HIS A 302 1.40 7.45 36.72
N GLU A 303 0.31 7.25 37.45
CA GLU A 303 -0.89 6.56 36.95
C GLU A 303 -1.56 7.36 35.82
N GLU A 304 -1.75 8.68 36.01
CA GLU A 304 -2.39 9.56 35.02
C GLU A 304 -1.61 9.62 33.69
N PHE A 305 -0.28 9.45 33.72
CA PHE A 305 0.50 9.28 32.49
C PHE A 305 0.05 8.06 31.69
N TYR A 306 -0.19 6.91 32.36
CA TYR A 306 -0.66 5.71 31.68
C TYR A 306 -2.15 5.75 31.35
N GLN A 307 -2.93 6.57 32.04
CA GLN A 307 -4.29 6.91 31.60
C GLN A 307 -4.27 7.72 30.29
N LEU A 308 -3.34 8.66 30.11
CA LEU A 308 -3.14 9.32 28.82
C LEU A 308 -2.61 8.35 27.74
N TYR A 309 -1.72 7.43 28.13
CA TYR A 309 -1.16 6.37 27.27
C TYR A 309 -2.25 5.50 26.64
N ASP A 310 -3.29 5.13 27.41
CA ASP A 310 -4.33 4.23 26.92
C ASP A 310 -5.09 4.78 25.69
N PHE A 311 -5.21 6.12 25.55
CA PHE A 311 -5.81 6.72 24.35
C PHE A 311 -5.06 6.36 23.06
N PHE A 312 -3.74 6.22 23.12
CA PHE A 312 -2.89 6.00 21.96
C PHE A 312 -2.45 4.54 21.80
N ASN A 313 -2.69 3.70 22.80
CA ASN A 313 -2.34 2.28 22.81
C ASN A 313 -3.31 1.39 22.00
N GLN A 314 -4.29 1.98 21.31
CA GLN A 314 -5.36 1.24 20.62
C GLN A 314 -5.11 1.04 19.12
N LEU A 315 -3.95 1.42 18.60
CA LEU A 315 -3.56 1.21 17.20
C LEU A 315 -3.10 -0.25 16.97
N PRO A 316 -3.46 -0.97 15.89
CA PRO A 316 -3.05 -2.36 15.63
C PRO A 316 -1.58 -2.52 15.18
N GLU A 317 -0.67 -1.71 15.74
CA GLU A 317 0.78 -1.81 15.49
C GLU A 317 1.41 -2.89 16.39
N GLN A 318 2.50 -3.51 15.92
CA GLN A 318 3.20 -4.59 16.62
C GLN A 318 4.55 -4.15 17.21
N GLY A 319 5.09 -3.01 16.77
CA GLY A 319 6.42 -2.54 17.14
C GLY A 319 7.48 -3.28 16.33
N LEU A 320 8.22 -2.56 15.49
CA LEU A 320 9.07 -3.11 14.41
C LEU A 320 8.36 -3.47 13.09
N ASP A 321 7.20 -2.87 12.84
CA ASP A 321 6.44 -3.10 11.61
C ASP A 321 7.23 -2.69 10.36
N LYS A 322 7.16 -3.51 9.30
CA LYS A 322 7.75 -3.20 7.98
C LYS A 322 6.92 -2.15 7.26
N ASP A 323 7.57 -1.28 6.49
CA ASP A 323 6.88 -0.28 5.67
C ASP A 323 6.27 -0.93 4.39
N PRO A 324 5.03 -0.60 4.00
CA PRO A 324 4.09 0.27 4.69
C PRO A 324 3.52 -0.39 5.96
N CYS A 325 3.68 0.27 7.11
CA CYS A 325 3.19 -0.24 8.40
C CYS A 325 1.67 0.03 8.53
N PRO A 326 0.83 -1.02 8.63
CA PRO A 326 -0.62 -0.85 8.78
C PRO A 326 -0.99 -0.18 10.12
N PRO A 327 -2.12 0.55 10.20
CA PRO A 327 -3.01 0.90 9.09
C PRO A 327 -2.40 1.98 8.19
N PHE A 328 -2.58 1.84 6.89
CA PHE A 328 -2.21 2.80 5.86
C PHE A 328 -3.31 2.88 4.80
N ILE A 329 -3.40 4.01 4.12
CA ILE A 329 -4.37 4.24 3.04
C ILE A 329 -3.67 4.73 1.78
N LYS A 330 -4.30 4.51 0.63
CA LYS A 330 -3.89 5.10 -0.66
C LYS A 330 -4.49 6.50 -0.78
N VAL A 331 -3.66 7.47 -1.13
CA VAL A 331 -4.08 8.87 -1.28
C VAL A 331 -3.82 9.32 -2.72
N PRO A 332 -4.80 9.19 -3.62
CA PRO A 332 -4.64 9.65 -5.01
C PRO A 332 -4.53 11.18 -5.06
N SER A 333 -3.73 11.68 -6.00
CA SER A 333 -3.82 13.09 -6.40
C SER A 333 -5.19 13.37 -7.04
N LYS A 334 -5.58 14.64 -7.14
CA LYS A 334 -6.84 15.05 -7.81
C LYS A 334 -6.92 14.54 -9.26
N ASP A 335 -5.80 14.53 -9.98
CA ASP A 335 -5.71 13.95 -11.34
C ASP A 335 -5.91 12.43 -11.32
N GLN A 336 -5.20 11.73 -10.43
CA GLN A 336 -5.34 10.28 -10.30
C GLN A 336 -6.78 9.90 -9.94
N GLN A 337 -7.43 10.63 -9.02
CA GLN A 337 -8.81 10.38 -8.63
C GLN A 337 -9.78 10.60 -9.80
N SER A 338 -9.64 11.69 -10.54
CA SER A 338 -10.46 11.93 -11.74
C SER A 338 -10.27 10.84 -12.80
N ARG A 339 -9.05 10.35 -12.98
CA ARG A 339 -8.76 9.24 -13.91
C ARG A 339 -9.33 7.90 -13.43
N LEU A 340 -9.32 7.62 -12.13
CA LEU A 340 -9.98 6.43 -11.57
C LEU A 340 -11.49 6.48 -11.79
N GLU A 341 -12.11 7.64 -11.60
CA GLU A 341 -13.53 7.86 -11.89
C GLU A 341 -13.83 7.67 -13.38
N ASP A 342 -13.00 8.20 -14.29
CA ASP A 342 -13.12 7.97 -15.74
C ASP A 342 -13.03 6.47 -16.07
N PHE A 343 -12.04 5.76 -15.52
CA PHE A 343 -11.91 4.32 -15.72
C PHE A 343 -13.14 3.57 -15.23
N ASN A 344 -13.67 3.89 -14.06
CA ASN A 344 -14.88 3.25 -13.54
C ASN A 344 -16.10 3.51 -14.44
N HIS A 345 -16.28 4.75 -14.90
CA HIS A 345 -17.38 5.11 -15.81
C HIS A 345 -17.26 4.39 -17.15
N ARG A 346 -16.06 4.33 -17.74
CA ARG A 346 -15.81 3.66 -19.01
C ARG A 346 -15.96 2.15 -18.91
N LEU A 347 -15.47 1.54 -17.83
CA LEU A 347 -15.66 0.12 -17.55
C LEU A 347 -17.16 -0.21 -17.45
N ALA A 348 -17.92 0.53 -16.64
CA ALA A 348 -19.36 0.32 -16.52
C ALA A 348 -20.10 0.45 -17.86
N SER A 349 -19.70 1.43 -18.69
CA SER A 349 -20.25 1.63 -20.03
C SER A 349 -19.94 0.47 -20.98
N LEU A 350 -18.69 0.02 -21.00
CA LEU A 350 -18.27 -1.10 -21.87
C LEU A 350 -18.85 -2.43 -21.41
N ASP A 351 -18.90 -2.69 -20.10
CA ASP A 351 -19.55 -3.88 -19.55
C ASP A 351 -21.04 -3.91 -19.96
N THR A 352 -21.74 -2.77 -19.87
CA THR A 352 -23.15 -2.67 -20.33
C THR A 352 -23.29 -2.92 -21.83
N GLN A 353 -22.37 -2.39 -22.64
CA GLN A 353 -22.37 -2.63 -24.10
C GLN A 353 -22.09 -4.10 -24.43
N LEU A 354 -21.16 -4.72 -23.70
CA LEU A 354 -20.82 -6.12 -23.87
C LEU A 354 -22.01 -7.01 -23.50
N ASP A 355 -22.63 -6.79 -22.33
CA ASP A 355 -23.81 -7.55 -21.90
C ASP A 355 -24.99 -7.40 -22.87
N LYS A 356 -25.20 -6.19 -23.40
CA LYS A 356 -26.18 -5.97 -24.46
C LYS A 356 -25.82 -6.76 -25.72
N ARG A 357 -24.57 -6.68 -26.19
CA ARG A 357 -24.15 -7.41 -27.40
C ARG A 357 -24.30 -8.92 -27.21
N LEU A 358 -23.90 -9.45 -26.06
CA LEU A 358 -24.00 -10.87 -25.72
C LEU A 358 -25.46 -11.36 -25.67
N SER A 359 -26.40 -10.53 -25.22
CA SER A 359 -27.83 -10.86 -25.14
C SER A 359 -28.62 -10.62 -26.44
N GLU A 360 -28.04 -9.93 -27.43
CA GLU A 360 -28.67 -9.76 -28.74
C GLU A 360 -28.84 -11.10 -29.47
N ASN A 361 -30.05 -11.36 -29.96
CA ASN A 361 -30.34 -12.54 -30.77
C ASN A 361 -29.85 -12.34 -32.21
N ASP A 362 -28.72 -12.95 -32.55
CA ASP A 362 -28.12 -12.93 -33.89
C ASP A 362 -28.24 -14.32 -34.54
N PRO A 363 -29.09 -14.50 -35.57
CA PRO A 363 -29.33 -15.80 -36.19
C PRO A 363 -28.08 -16.43 -36.83
N GLN A 364 -27.11 -15.64 -37.30
CA GLN A 364 -25.89 -16.16 -37.91
C GLN A 364 -24.95 -16.73 -36.84
N LEU A 365 -24.83 -16.03 -35.71
CA LEU A 365 -24.08 -16.53 -34.55
C LEU A 365 -24.81 -17.74 -33.93
N ALA A 366 -26.14 -17.72 -33.81
CA ALA A 366 -26.90 -18.86 -33.30
C ALA A 366 -26.73 -20.12 -34.18
N ALA A 367 -26.68 -19.96 -35.51
CA ALA A 367 -26.43 -21.07 -36.44
C ALA A 367 -24.99 -21.61 -36.36
N GLY A 368 -24.00 -20.73 -36.15
CA GLY A 368 -22.59 -21.09 -36.02
C GLY A 368 -22.26 -21.76 -34.68
N PHE A 369 -23.07 -21.56 -33.64
CA PHE A 369 -22.84 -22.14 -32.32
C PHE A 369 -22.72 -23.65 -32.35
N LYS A 370 -23.62 -24.34 -33.06
CA LYS A 370 -23.61 -25.81 -33.12
C LYS A 370 -22.34 -26.35 -33.78
N SER A 371 -21.92 -25.77 -34.91
CA SER A 371 -20.69 -26.23 -35.58
C SER A 371 -19.45 -25.90 -34.77
N TRP A 372 -19.41 -24.73 -34.13
CA TRP A 372 -18.31 -24.33 -33.28
C TRP A 372 -18.22 -25.19 -32.01
N ALA A 373 -19.36 -25.52 -31.38
CA ALA A 373 -19.45 -26.41 -30.23
C ALA A 373 -18.99 -27.83 -30.57
N GLU A 374 -19.44 -28.37 -31.71
CA GLU A 374 -18.99 -29.68 -32.21
C GLU A 374 -17.51 -29.68 -32.61
N GLN A 375 -16.96 -28.56 -33.10
CA GLN A 375 -15.54 -28.41 -33.40
C GLN A 375 -14.71 -28.30 -32.12
N ALA A 376 -15.18 -27.51 -31.14
CA ALA A 376 -14.60 -27.43 -29.82
C ALA A 376 -14.53 -28.83 -29.18
N GLU A 377 -15.66 -29.53 -29.04
CA GLU A 377 -15.69 -30.90 -28.47
C GLU A 377 -14.73 -31.87 -29.18
N ARG A 378 -14.55 -31.75 -30.50
CA ARG A 378 -13.61 -32.60 -31.27
C ARG A 378 -12.13 -32.24 -31.11
N VAL A 379 -11.81 -30.98 -30.83
CA VAL A 379 -10.43 -30.50 -30.62
C VAL A 379 -9.98 -30.73 -29.18
N TYR A 380 -10.90 -30.75 -28.20
CA TYR A 380 -10.56 -30.76 -26.78
C TYR A 380 -10.58 -32.13 -26.08
N ASP A 381 -11.24 -33.16 -26.63
CA ASP A 381 -11.52 -34.41 -25.90
C ASP A 381 -11.14 -35.71 -26.62
N ARG A 382 -10.00 -35.73 -27.33
CA ARG A 382 -9.36 -37.00 -27.67
C ARG A 382 -7.93 -37.01 -27.18
N ASP A 383 -7.62 -38.05 -26.41
CA ASP A 383 -6.28 -38.54 -26.06
C ASP A 383 -5.64 -38.08 -24.73
N TRP A 384 -6.30 -37.28 -23.88
CA TRP A 384 -5.87 -37.05 -22.48
C TRP A 384 -6.78 -37.79 -21.48
N GLU A 385 -6.21 -38.69 -20.69
CA GLU A 385 -6.93 -39.46 -19.68
C GLU A 385 -6.70 -38.85 -18.29
N VAL A 386 -7.78 -38.44 -17.62
CA VAL A 386 -7.70 -37.97 -16.22
C VAL A 386 -7.36 -39.13 -15.30
N VAL A 387 -6.34 -38.95 -14.46
CA VAL A 387 -5.92 -39.97 -13.51
C VAL A 387 -6.84 -39.92 -12.28
N GLN A 388 -7.78 -40.86 -12.19
CA GLN A 388 -8.80 -40.87 -11.12
C GLN A 388 -8.28 -41.25 -9.73
N ASN A 389 -7.21 -42.06 -9.65
CA ASN A 389 -6.74 -42.67 -8.40
C ASN A 389 -5.40 -42.10 -7.91
N LEU A 390 -5.28 -40.78 -7.85
CA LEU A 390 -4.08 -40.13 -7.30
C LEU A 390 -3.92 -40.42 -5.80
N GLN A 391 -2.73 -40.81 -5.39
CA GLN A 391 -2.27 -40.78 -4.00
C GLN A 391 -1.37 -39.56 -3.85
N VAL A 392 -1.75 -38.62 -2.98
CA VAL A 392 -1.01 -37.36 -2.79
C VAL A 392 -0.56 -37.24 -1.34
N GLU A 393 0.73 -37.00 -1.15
CA GLU A 393 1.38 -36.80 0.14
C GLU A 393 2.16 -35.48 0.12
N SER A 394 2.32 -34.86 1.29
CA SER A 394 3.08 -33.61 1.47
C SER A 394 4.23 -33.84 2.46
N GLU A 395 5.40 -33.26 2.17
CA GLU A 395 6.54 -33.29 3.09
C GLU A 395 6.33 -32.42 4.33
N LYS A 396 5.53 -31.35 4.24
CA LYS A 396 5.23 -30.43 5.34
C LYS A 396 3.86 -30.66 6.00
N GLY A 397 3.14 -31.71 5.61
CA GLY A 397 1.87 -32.09 6.23
C GLY A 397 0.65 -31.31 5.72
N THR A 398 0.70 -30.78 4.49
CA THR A 398 -0.48 -30.22 3.81
C THR A 398 -1.51 -31.34 3.60
N ALA A 399 -2.76 -31.10 4.01
CA ALA A 399 -3.82 -32.10 3.87
C ALA A 399 -4.51 -31.97 2.51
N PHE A 400 -4.87 -33.11 1.90
CA PHE A 400 -5.50 -33.16 0.58
C PHE A 400 -6.88 -33.81 0.65
N GLU A 401 -7.84 -33.21 -0.04
CA GLU A 401 -9.21 -33.69 -0.21
C GLU A 401 -9.45 -34.03 -1.68
N LYS A 402 -10.00 -35.21 -1.96
CA LYS A 402 -10.41 -35.58 -3.31
C LYS A 402 -11.77 -34.97 -3.62
N ILE A 403 -11.81 -34.17 -4.68
CA ILE A 403 -13.04 -33.61 -5.23
C ILE A 403 -13.47 -34.49 -6.41
N GLY A 404 -14.77 -34.58 -6.69
CA GLY A 404 -15.29 -35.35 -7.84
C GLY A 404 -14.59 -34.93 -9.14
N ASP A 405 -14.53 -35.84 -10.12
CA ASP A 405 -13.81 -35.71 -11.41
C ASP A 405 -12.29 -36.00 -11.40
N GLY A 406 -11.69 -36.30 -10.24
CA GLY A 406 -10.26 -36.62 -10.11
C GLY A 406 -9.39 -35.43 -9.66
N ALA A 407 -10.01 -34.28 -9.35
CA ALA A 407 -9.34 -33.13 -8.76
C ALA A 407 -9.00 -33.30 -7.26
N ILE A 408 -7.99 -32.54 -6.82
CA ILE A 408 -7.44 -32.55 -5.45
C ILE A 408 -7.43 -31.13 -4.91
N LEU A 409 -8.02 -30.91 -3.73
CA LEU A 409 -7.99 -29.65 -2.99
C LEU A 409 -7.07 -29.76 -1.77
N ALA A 410 -6.03 -28.94 -1.74
CA ALA A 410 -5.10 -28.79 -0.64
C ALA A 410 -5.66 -27.81 0.42
N LYS A 411 -5.54 -28.18 1.69
CA LYS A 411 -5.90 -27.32 2.84
C LYS A 411 -4.64 -26.71 3.41
N SER A 412 -4.57 -25.38 3.39
CA SER A 412 -3.43 -24.63 3.94
C SER A 412 -3.17 -25.02 5.39
N ASN A 413 -1.91 -25.28 5.70
CA ASN A 413 -1.39 -25.52 7.04
C ASN A 413 -0.42 -24.41 7.49
N GLY A 414 -0.31 -23.31 6.70
CA GLY A 414 0.61 -22.21 6.95
C GLY A 414 2.06 -22.43 6.51
N ALA A 415 2.39 -23.55 5.86
CA ALA A 415 3.74 -23.83 5.38
C ALA A 415 4.19 -22.81 4.32
N ALA A 416 5.43 -22.32 4.47
CA ALA A 416 6.01 -21.36 3.53
C ALA A 416 6.39 -22.02 2.19
N THR A 417 6.91 -23.25 2.25
CA THR A 417 7.32 -24.09 1.11
C THR A 417 6.88 -25.52 1.35
N ASP A 418 6.71 -26.33 0.30
CA ASP A 418 6.33 -27.74 0.41
C ASP A 418 6.72 -28.53 -0.85
N THR A 419 6.73 -29.87 -0.74
CA THR A 419 6.82 -30.78 -1.89
C THR A 419 5.63 -31.73 -1.85
N TYR A 420 4.85 -31.74 -2.94
CA TYR A 420 3.73 -32.66 -3.12
C TYR A 420 4.21 -33.89 -3.90
N THR A 421 4.07 -35.07 -3.32
CA THR A 421 4.39 -36.33 -3.99
C THR A 421 3.09 -37.02 -4.43
N ILE A 422 2.92 -37.15 -5.75
CA ILE A 422 1.76 -37.74 -6.39
C ILE A 422 2.15 -39.11 -6.95
N ARG A 423 1.40 -40.17 -6.62
CA ARG A 423 1.61 -41.54 -7.11
C ARG A 423 0.37 -42.12 -7.75
N PHE A 424 0.55 -42.85 -8.84
CA PHE A 424 -0.49 -43.64 -9.51
C PHE A 424 0.11 -44.75 -10.37
N ASN A 425 -0.68 -45.76 -10.71
CA ASN A 425 -0.26 -46.84 -11.61
C ASN A 425 -0.64 -46.53 -13.05
N ALA A 426 0.25 -46.82 -13.99
CA ALA A 426 0.06 -46.66 -15.41
C ALA A 426 0.21 -48.00 -16.13
N SER A 427 -0.84 -48.43 -16.83
CA SER A 427 -0.85 -49.64 -17.66
C SER A 427 -0.75 -49.34 -19.16
N LYS A 428 -0.73 -48.06 -19.53
CA LYS A 428 -0.56 -47.56 -20.90
C LYS A 428 0.69 -46.70 -20.95
N PRO A 429 1.39 -46.65 -22.10
CA PRO A 429 2.53 -45.75 -22.28
C PRO A 429 2.11 -44.29 -22.07
N ILE A 430 2.92 -43.53 -21.34
CA ILE A 430 2.73 -42.10 -21.09
C ILE A 430 3.83 -41.32 -21.81
N ALA A 431 3.43 -40.42 -22.69
CA ALA A 431 4.28 -39.51 -23.46
C ALA A 431 4.08 -38.03 -23.08
N GLY A 432 3.16 -37.73 -22.17
CA GLY A 432 2.95 -36.39 -21.62
C GLY A 432 2.08 -36.37 -20.37
N PHE A 433 2.32 -35.37 -19.52
CA PHE A 433 1.54 -35.04 -18.34
C PHE A 433 0.92 -33.66 -18.48
N ARG A 434 -0.30 -33.51 -17.98
CA ARG A 434 -0.98 -32.22 -17.88
C ARG A 434 -1.39 -32.02 -16.43
N LEU A 435 -0.79 -31.04 -15.78
CA LEU A 435 -1.17 -30.57 -14.45
C LEU A 435 -2.03 -29.33 -14.61
N GLU A 436 -3.24 -29.39 -14.07
CA GLU A 436 -4.24 -28.32 -14.14
C GLU A 436 -4.27 -27.61 -12.79
N ALA A 437 -4.17 -26.28 -12.78
CA ALA A 437 -4.38 -25.41 -11.63
C ALA A 437 -5.79 -24.81 -11.70
N LEU A 438 -6.64 -25.19 -10.75
CA LEU A 438 -8.09 -25.00 -10.82
C LEU A 438 -8.52 -23.92 -9.81
N PRO A 439 -9.18 -22.82 -10.22
CA PRO A 439 -9.72 -21.86 -9.26
C PRO A 439 -10.80 -22.52 -8.40
N HIS A 440 -10.90 -22.14 -7.12
CA HIS A 440 -11.90 -22.69 -6.21
C HIS A 440 -12.45 -21.61 -5.27
N PRO A 441 -13.77 -21.59 -4.97
CA PRO A 441 -14.37 -20.58 -4.08
C PRO A 441 -13.78 -20.55 -2.67
N ASP A 442 -13.29 -21.69 -2.17
CA ASP A 442 -12.70 -21.82 -0.83
C ASP A 442 -11.20 -21.43 -0.78
N LEU A 443 -10.61 -21.03 -1.91
CA LEU A 443 -9.22 -20.58 -1.99
C LEU A 443 -9.12 -19.05 -1.98
N PRO A 444 -8.00 -18.48 -1.48
CA PRO A 444 -7.80 -17.03 -1.46
C PRO A 444 -7.92 -16.40 -2.85
N ALA A 445 -8.46 -15.18 -2.90
CA ALA A 445 -8.79 -14.47 -4.15
C ALA A 445 -9.59 -15.31 -5.17
N LYS A 446 -10.29 -16.38 -4.72
CA LYS A 446 -10.95 -17.37 -5.58
C LYS A 446 -10.02 -17.97 -6.65
N GLY A 447 -8.71 -17.97 -6.36
CA GLY A 447 -7.67 -18.43 -7.26
C GLY A 447 -7.39 -19.92 -7.13
N SER A 448 -6.29 -20.37 -7.72
CA SER A 448 -5.85 -21.78 -7.72
C SER A 448 -4.75 -22.09 -6.69
N GLY A 449 -4.14 -21.06 -6.08
CA GLY A 449 -3.08 -21.19 -5.08
C GLY A 449 -3.51 -20.86 -3.65
N LEU A 450 -2.63 -21.16 -2.70
CA LEU A 450 -2.82 -20.94 -1.26
C LEU A 450 -2.30 -19.58 -0.77
N ALA A 451 -1.58 -18.81 -1.60
CA ALA A 451 -1.14 -17.48 -1.23
C ALA A 451 -2.32 -16.52 -1.09
N SER A 452 -2.21 -15.47 -0.28
CA SER A 452 -3.32 -14.53 -0.01
C SER A 452 -3.88 -13.84 -1.27
N ASN A 453 -3.06 -13.69 -2.31
CA ASN A 453 -3.43 -13.17 -3.62
C ASN A 453 -3.95 -14.24 -4.59
N GLY A 454 -4.16 -15.49 -4.14
CA GLY A 454 -4.63 -16.62 -4.94
C GLY A 454 -3.59 -17.26 -5.87
N ASN A 455 -2.33 -16.82 -5.81
CA ASN A 455 -1.25 -17.32 -6.66
C ASN A 455 -0.55 -18.57 -6.07
N PHE A 456 0.20 -19.27 -6.90
CA PHE A 456 1.11 -20.35 -6.51
C PHE A 456 2.43 -20.23 -7.28
N MET A 457 3.44 -21.00 -6.86
CA MET A 457 4.75 -20.99 -7.51
C MET A 457 5.33 -22.40 -7.60
N LEU A 458 5.09 -23.08 -8.72
CA LEU A 458 5.68 -24.39 -8.98
C LEU A 458 7.13 -24.20 -9.41
N SER A 459 8.07 -24.50 -8.52
CA SER A 459 9.50 -24.26 -8.77
C SER A 459 10.18 -25.44 -9.47
N ARG A 460 9.69 -26.68 -9.30
CA ARG A 460 10.27 -27.86 -9.96
C ARG A 460 9.27 -29.01 -10.10
N VAL A 461 9.43 -29.79 -11.18
CA VAL A 461 8.76 -31.09 -11.34
C VAL A 461 9.80 -32.19 -11.54
N GLU A 462 9.65 -33.29 -10.79
CA GLU A 462 10.45 -34.50 -10.97
C GLU A 462 9.54 -35.68 -11.31
N VAL A 463 9.90 -36.42 -12.35
CA VAL A 463 9.15 -37.58 -12.84
C VAL A 463 9.98 -38.84 -12.66
N SER A 464 9.33 -39.91 -12.25
CA SER A 464 9.98 -41.20 -12.06
C SER A 464 9.01 -42.36 -12.21
N GLU A 465 9.53 -43.52 -12.59
CA GLU A 465 8.78 -44.75 -12.74
C GLU A 465 9.43 -45.90 -11.95
N THR A 466 8.61 -46.85 -11.50
CA THR A 466 9.08 -48.10 -10.89
C THR A 466 8.32 -49.26 -11.53
N HIS A 467 9.05 -50.19 -12.15
CA HIS A 467 8.48 -51.37 -12.81
C HIS A 467 7.96 -52.37 -11.79
N ILE A 468 6.64 -52.54 -11.73
CA ILE A 468 5.97 -53.36 -10.71
C ILE A 468 6.38 -54.85 -10.84
N ALA A 469 6.72 -55.30 -12.04
CA ALA A 469 7.01 -56.70 -12.33
C ALA A 469 8.46 -57.15 -12.02
N PHE A 470 9.46 -56.26 -12.05
CA PHE A 470 10.87 -56.68 -12.07
C PHE A 470 11.86 -55.86 -11.23
N GLU A 471 11.52 -54.64 -10.78
CA GLU A 471 12.47 -53.77 -10.08
C GLU A 471 11.89 -53.13 -8.80
N THR A 472 12.73 -52.97 -7.78
CA THR A 472 12.38 -52.22 -6.55
C THR A 472 13.03 -50.84 -6.48
N LYS A 473 13.65 -50.37 -7.58
CA LYS A 473 14.39 -49.10 -7.61
C LYS A 473 13.67 -48.11 -8.51
N GLU A 474 13.45 -46.91 -8.00
CA GLU A 474 12.86 -45.79 -8.71
C GLU A 474 13.81 -45.27 -9.79
N HIS A 475 13.33 -45.19 -11.03
CA HIS A 475 14.04 -44.65 -12.18
C HIS A 475 13.53 -43.25 -12.49
N THR A 476 14.40 -42.24 -12.38
CA THR A 476 14.07 -40.85 -12.73
C THR A 476 14.04 -40.68 -14.24
N VAL A 477 12.98 -40.07 -14.75
CA VAL A 477 12.82 -39.75 -16.18
C VAL A 477 12.91 -38.23 -16.32
N GLY A 478 13.86 -37.76 -17.13
CA GLY A 478 14.02 -36.33 -17.41
C GLY A 478 12.78 -35.75 -18.10
N VAL A 479 12.60 -34.43 -17.99
CA VAL A 479 11.52 -33.71 -18.67
C VAL A 479 12.14 -32.90 -19.80
N SER A 480 11.69 -33.14 -21.03
CA SER A 480 12.30 -32.59 -22.26
C SER A 480 11.64 -31.32 -22.76
N LYS A 481 10.35 -31.13 -22.45
CA LYS A 481 9.55 -30.00 -22.89
C LYS A 481 8.55 -29.62 -21.82
N VAL A 482 8.38 -28.33 -21.64
CA VAL A 482 7.39 -27.75 -20.74
C VAL A 482 6.73 -26.59 -21.46
N TYR A 483 5.42 -26.44 -21.27
CA TYR A 483 4.72 -25.23 -21.65
C TYR A 483 3.49 -25.05 -20.77
N ALA A 484 3.10 -23.80 -20.54
CA ALA A 484 1.84 -23.47 -19.89
C ALA A 484 0.91 -22.69 -20.84
N ASP A 485 -0.37 -22.66 -20.49
CA ASP A 485 -1.37 -21.81 -21.16
C ASP A 485 -1.25 -20.33 -20.80
N PHE A 486 -0.66 -20.03 -19.64
CA PHE A 486 -0.32 -18.69 -19.20
C PHE A 486 0.96 -18.73 -18.37
N GLU A 487 1.79 -17.71 -18.54
CA GLU A 487 3.03 -17.51 -17.80
C GLU A 487 3.01 -16.10 -17.21
N GLN A 488 3.14 -16.00 -15.89
CA GLN A 488 3.37 -14.72 -15.23
C GLN A 488 4.69 -14.11 -15.73
N ASP A 489 4.71 -12.78 -15.94
CA ASP A 489 5.93 -12.08 -16.34
C ASP A 489 7.08 -12.41 -15.37
N GLN A 490 8.25 -12.77 -15.93
CA GLN A 490 9.44 -13.28 -15.22
C GLN A 490 9.34 -14.69 -14.59
N PHE A 491 8.22 -15.39 -14.74
CA PHE A 491 7.99 -16.72 -14.17
C PHE A 491 7.47 -17.71 -15.24
N PRO A 492 8.30 -18.02 -16.26
CA PRO A 492 7.91 -18.88 -17.37
C PRO A 492 7.82 -20.36 -16.97
N ALA A 493 7.03 -21.14 -17.70
CA ALA A 493 6.82 -22.55 -17.41
C ALA A 493 8.11 -23.37 -17.53
N GLN A 494 9.02 -22.96 -18.42
CA GLN A 494 10.31 -23.62 -18.65
C GLN A 494 11.17 -23.71 -17.38
N ASP A 495 11.01 -22.77 -16.45
CA ASP A 495 11.83 -22.67 -15.23
C ASP A 495 11.60 -23.83 -14.25
N ILE A 496 10.52 -24.62 -14.41
CA ILE A 496 10.31 -25.82 -13.58
C ILE A 496 11.33 -26.94 -13.84
N LEU A 497 12.14 -26.83 -14.90
CA LEU A 497 13.18 -27.80 -15.24
C LEU A 497 14.43 -27.63 -14.38
N ASP A 498 14.66 -26.42 -13.87
CA ASP A 498 15.81 -26.06 -13.07
C ASP A 498 15.44 -25.97 -11.58
N ASP A 499 16.39 -26.12 -10.67
CA ASP A 499 16.14 -26.07 -9.22
C ASP A 499 16.41 -24.66 -8.67
N ASN A 500 15.73 -23.66 -9.23
CA ASN A 500 15.90 -22.25 -8.88
C ASN A 500 14.82 -21.80 -7.87
N PRO A 501 15.20 -21.42 -6.62
CA PRO A 501 14.22 -21.04 -5.59
C PRO A 501 13.62 -19.63 -5.79
N VAL A 502 14.03 -18.88 -6.81
CA VAL A 502 13.44 -17.57 -7.14
C VAL A 502 12.69 -17.56 -8.47
N SER A 503 12.50 -18.72 -9.10
CA SER A 503 11.75 -18.82 -10.34
C SER A 503 10.93 -20.11 -10.44
N GLY A 504 10.19 -20.27 -11.54
CA GLY A 504 9.26 -21.37 -11.77
C GLY A 504 8.02 -20.89 -12.51
N TRP A 505 6.95 -21.70 -12.48
CA TRP A 505 5.67 -21.38 -13.11
C TRP A 505 4.65 -20.78 -12.13
N ALA A 506 4.21 -19.54 -12.41
CA ALA A 506 3.17 -18.82 -11.67
C ALA A 506 2.17 -18.14 -12.61
N VAL A 507 1.05 -17.65 -12.05
CA VAL A 507 -0.13 -17.28 -12.84
C VAL A 507 -0.71 -15.89 -12.51
N LEU A 508 0.01 -15.03 -11.79
CA LEU A 508 -0.42 -13.64 -11.57
C LEU A 508 -0.32 -12.82 -12.90
N PRO A 509 -1.26 -11.91 -13.20
CA PRO A 509 -2.43 -11.50 -12.41
C PRO A 509 -3.68 -12.37 -12.64
N GLN A 510 -3.59 -13.45 -13.42
CA GLN A 510 -4.75 -14.24 -13.86
C GLN A 510 -5.19 -15.32 -12.87
N VAL A 511 -4.98 -15.14 -11.57
CA VAL A 511 -5.18 -16.17 -10.52
C VAL A 511 -6.59 -16.78 -10.46
N GLU A 512 -7.63 -15.99 -10.78
CA GLU A 512 -9.04 -16.43 -10.81
C GLU A 512 -9.39 -17.31 -12.02
N ARG A 513 -8.41 -17.55 -12.91
CA ARG A 513 -8.58 -18.38 -14.10
C ARG A 513 -8.02 -19.77 -13.87
N TYR A 514 -8.56 -20.69 -14.66
CA TYR A 514 -7.94 -21.99 -14.87
C TYR A 514 -6.62 -21.79 -15.58
N HIS A 515 -5.61 -22.53 -15.12
CA HIS A 515 -4.33 -22.62 -15.80
C HIS A 515 -3.91 -24.08 -15.92
N ARG A 516 -3.01 -24.38 -16.83
CA ARG A 516 -2.39 -25.70 -16.96
C ARG A 516 -0.94 -25.57 -17.36
N ILE A 517 -0.18 -26.56 -16.93
CA ILE A 517 1.16 -26.83 -17.43
C ILE A 517 1.19 -28.23 -17.99
N VAL A 518 1.78 -28.36 -19.18
CA VAL A 518 2.06 -29.64 -19.81
C VAL A 518 3.55 -29.85 -19.79
N PHE A 519 3.96 -31.05 -19.43
CA PHE A 519 5.37 -31.44 -19.46
C PHE A 519 5.52 -32.85 -20.01
N ASN A 520 6.49 -33.01 -20.92
CA ASN A 520 6.75 -34.25 -21.63
C ASN A 520 8.01 -34.91 -21.09
N PRO A 521 7.95 -36.21 -20.71
CA PRO A 521 9.15 -36.94 -20.34
C PRO A 521 10.09 -37.12 -21.56
N GLU A 522 11.39 -37.19 -21.32
CA GLU A 522 12.43 -37.45 -22.33
C GLU A 522 12.25 -38.79 -23.04
N SER A 523 11.77 -39.79 -22.29
CA SER A 523 11.38 -41.11 -22.78
C SER A 523 9.93 -41.40 -22.41
N THR A 524 9.28 -42.26 -23.20
CA THR A 524 7.92 -42.71 -22.87
C THR A 524 7.98 -43.55 -21.59
N ILE A 525 7.09 -43.25 -20.64
CA ILE A 525 6.98 -43.92 -19.34
C ILE A 525 6.06 -45.14 -19.48
N GLY A 526 6.51 -46.29 -18.98
CA GLY A 526 5.85 -47.58 -19.15
C GLY A 526 5.69 -48.03 -20.62
N GLY A 527 4.84 -49.04 -20.84
CA GLY A 527 4.45 -49.52 -22.18
C GLY A 527 4.58 -51.04 -22.36
N ASP A 528 5.66 -51.62 -21.83
CA ASP A 528 5.91 -53.07 -21.91
C ASP A 528 5.30 -53.83 -20.71
N ASP A 529 5.15 -53.15 -19.57
CA ASP A 529 4.58 -53.65 -18.31
C ASP A 529 3.93 -52.51 -17.49
N GLU A 530 3.19 -52.87 -16.42
CA GLU A 530 2.57 -51.89 -15.51
C GLU A 530 3.62 -51.23 -14.63
N VAL A 531 3.62 -49.89 -14.61
CA VAL A 531 4.58 -49.09 -13.82
C VAL A 531 3.85 -48.26 -12.77
N GLN A 532 4.48 -48.06 -11.62
CA GLN A 532 4.07 -47.02 -10.68
C GLN A 532 4.79 -45.72 -11.05
N VAL A 533 4.02 -44.68 -11.35
CA VAL A 533 4.53 -43.34 -11.65
C VAL A 533 4.54 -42.51 -10.37
N THR A 534 5.66 -41.83 -10.11
CA THR A 534 5.81 -40.87 -9.02
C THR A 534 6.18 -39.50 -9.59
N LEU A 535 5.34 -38.50 -9.32
CA LEU A 535 5.57 -37.09 -9.60
C LEU A 535 5.85 -36.33 -8.30
N ARG A 536 6.92 -35.55 -8.26
CA ARG A 536 7.19 -34.62 -7.16
C ARG A 536 7.05 -33.19 -7.66
N LEU A 537 6.07 -32.46 -7.14
CA LEU A 537 5.84 -31.05 -7.40
C LEU A 537 6.45 -30.24 -6.26
N LYS A 538 7.50 -29.46 -6.53
CA LYS A 538 8.18 -28.66 -5.51
C LYS A 538 7.70 -27.22 -5.56
N PHE A 539 7.39 -26.68 -4.38
CA PHE A 539 7.01 -25.28 -4.16
C PHE A 539 8.01 -24.65 -3.19
N HIS A 540 9.26 -24.51 -3.63
CA HIS A 540 10.39 -24.09 -2.78
C HIS A 540 10.76 -22.61 -2.94
N HIS A 541 9.82 -21.79 -3.39
CA HIS A 541 10.06 -20.40 -3.66
C HIS A 541 10.32 -19.57 -2.39
N ILE A 542 11.13 -18.52 -2.50
CA ILE A 542 11.47 -17.62 -1.37
C ILE A 542 10.27 -16.84 -0.83
N ALA A 543 9.25 -16.59 -1.67
CA ALA A 543 8.01 -15.94 -1.24
C ALA A 543 7.14 -16.96 -0.50
N PRO A 544 6.74 -16.69 0.75
CA PRO A 544 6.04 -17.66 1.57
C PRO A 544 4.67 -18.01 0.98
N GLN A 545 4.21 -19.24 1.22
CA GLN A 545 2.83 -19.72 1.03
C GLN A 545 2.33 -19.77 -0.42
N HIS A 546 3.22 -19.71 -1.42
CA HIS A 546 2.86 -19.86 -2.83
C HIS A 546 2.74 -21.35 -3.24
N LEU A 547 1.90 -22.09 -2.51
CA LEU A 547 1.63 -23.50 -2.76
C LEU A 547 0.41 -23.66 -3.67
N LEU A 548 0.37 -24.72 -4.49
CA LEU A 548 -0.80 -25.01 -5.32
C LEU A 548 -1.96 -25.51 -4.44
N GLY A 549 -3.13 -24.89 -4.60
CA GLY A 549 -4.31 -25.09 -3.76
C GLY A 549 -5.31 -26.10 -4.32
N HIS A 550 -5.59 -26.07 -5.62
CA HIS A 550 -6.56 -27.00 -6.24
C HIS A 550 -6.06 -27.42 -7.62
N PHE A 551 -5.93 -28.73 -7.83
CA PHE A 551 -5.29 -29.25 -9.04
C PHE A 551 -5.80 -30.61 -9.52
N ARG A 552 -5.55 -30.92 -10.78
CA ARG A 552 -5.86 -32.23 -11.40
C ARG A 552 -4.73 -32.67 -12.31
N LEU A 553 -4.55 -33.99 -12.43
CA LEU A 553 -3.54 -34.58 -13.31
C LEU A 553 -4.20 -35.40 -14.42
N SER A 554 -3.80 -35.14 -15.66
CA SER A 554 -4.11 -35.97 -16.84
C SER A 554 -2.83 -36.50 -17.49
N VAL A 555 -2.93 -37.63 -18.19
CA VAL A 555 -1.83 -38.24 -18.95
C VAL A 555 -2.24 -38.52 -20.39
N THR A 556 -1.28 -38.57 -21.31
CA THR A 556 -1.49 -39.01 -22.69
C THR A 556 -0.41 -39.98 -23.13
N GLY A 557 -0.75 -40.96 -23.98
CA GLY A 557 0.22 -41.80 -24.68
C GLY A 557 0.66 -41.23 -26.03
N GLU A 558 0.15 -40.07 -26.43
CA GLU A 558 0.52 -39.44 -27.70
C GLU A 558 1.84 -38.68 -27.63
N LYS A 559 2.62 -38.79 -28.71
CA LYS A 559 3.80 -37.96 -28.93
C LYS A 559 3.43 -36.70 -29.71
N ASP A 560 3.99 -35.57 -29.30
CA ASP A 560 3.83 -34.30 -30.00
C ASP A 560 4.39 -34.36 -31.44
N PRO A 561 3.87 -33.52 -32.36
CA PRO A 561 4.47 -33.36 -33.67
C PRO A 561 5.91 -32.88 -33.52
N ARG A 562 6.79 -33.41 -34.36
CA ARG A 562 8.19 -32.97 -34.41
C ARG A 562 8.35 -31.99 -35.54
N TYR A 563 8.89 -30.83 -35.23
CA TYR A 563 9.10 -29.75 -36.18
C TYR A 563 10.58 -29.70 -36.58
N SER A 564 10.84 -29.52 -37.87
CA SER A 564 12.20 -29.24 -38.33
C SER A 564 12.59 -27.79 -37.98
N PRO A 565 13.90 -27.45 -38.05
CA PRO A 565 14.32 -26.06 -38.09
C PRO A 565 13.59 -25.27 -39.18
N TRP A 566 13.52 -23.95 -38.98
CA TRP A 566 13.04 -23.03 -39.99
C TRP A 566 14.05 -22.87 -41.12
N PHE A 567 13.55 -22.69 -42.34
CA PHE A 567 14.30 -22.25 -43.48
C PHE A 567 13.72 -20.93 -43.97
N ALA A 568 14.55 -19.95 -44.30
CA ALA A 568 14.13 -18.67 -44.87
C ALA A 568 14.67 -18.50 -46.30
N LEU A 569 13.87 -17.86 -47.16
CA LEU A 569 14.24 -17.51 -48.54
C LEU A 569 13.66 -16.13 -48.89
N GLY A 570 14.53 -15.18 -49.20
CA GLY A 570 14.16 -13.79 -49.46
C GLY A 570 15.20 -12.82 -48.92
N PRO A 571 14.93 -11.51 -48.93
CA PRO A 571 13.71 -10.88 -49.47
C PRO A 571 13.67 -10.85 -51.00
N PHE A 572 12.51 -11.11 -51.59
CA PHE A 572 12.20 -10.91 -53.01
C PHE A 572 11.74 -9.47 -53.26
N PRO A 573 12.53 -8.61 -53.91
CA PRO A 573 12.14 -7.23 -54.17
C PRO A 573 10.95 -7.15 -55.13
N SER A 574 10.05 -6.19 -54.89
CA SER A 574 8.83 -5.97 -55.68
C SER A 574 8.62 -4.49 -55.98
N ALA A 575 7.98 -4.16 -57.11
CA ALA A 575 7.75 -2.77 -57.50
C ALA A 575 6.61 -2.11 -56.70
N SER A 576 5.67 -2.90 -56.19
CA SER A 576 4.56 -2.43 -55.36
C SER A 576 4.15 -3.46 -54.31
N LYS A 577 3.44 -3.01 -53.27
CA LYS A 577 2.95 -3.90 -52.19
C LYS A 577 1.95 -4.94 -52.71
N GLU A 578 1.15 -4.58 -53.71
CA GLU A 578 0.22 -5.47 -54.38
C GLU A 578 0.97 -6.56 -55.16
N GLU A 579 2.08 -6.21 -55.82
CA GLU A 579 2.93 -7.20 -56.50
C GLU A 579 3.57 -8.14 -55.49
N ALA A 580 4.14 -7.62 -54.40
CA ALA A 580 4.77 -8.44 -53.37
C ALA A 580 3.81 -9.50 -52.84
N PHE A 581 2.54 -9.14 -52.59
CA PHE A 581 1.51 -10.05 -52.10
C PHE A 581 1.06 -11.04 -53.18
N ALA A 582 0.67 -10.56 -54.36
CA ALA A 582 -0.02 -11.36 -55.36
C ALA A 582 0.89 -12.24 -56.24
N LYS A 583 2.16 -11.87 -56.42
CA LYS A 583 3.08 -12.57 -57.33
C LYS A 583 3.59 -13.88 -56.72
N ASP A 584 3.50 -14.97 -57.47
CA ASP A 584 4.18 -16.23 -57.16
C ASP A 584 5.67 -16.09 -57.49
N PHE A 585 6.55 -16.31 -56.50
CA PHE A 585 8.01 -16.19 -56.67
C PHE A 585 8.68 -17.56 -56.86
N GLY A 586 7.90 -18.64 -56.92
CA GLY A 586 8.33 -20.01 -57.16
C GLY A 586 8.04 -20.97 -56.00
N PRO A 587 8.40 -20.64 -54.74
CA PRO A 587 8.19 -21.53 -53.61
C PRO A 587 6.74 -21.96 -53.38
N GLU A 588 5.74 -21.17 -53.80
CA GLU A 588 4.34 -21.52 -53.67
C GLU A 588 3.95 -22.78 -54.45
N SER A 589 4.62 -23.02 -55.59
CA SER A 589 4.32 -24.14 -56.48
C SER A 589 5.12 -25.39 -56.13
N GLU A 590 6.40 -25.25 -55.80
CA GLU A 590 7.29 -26.36 -55.43
C GLU A 590 8.42 -25.89 -54.52
N ILE A 591 8.66 -26.66 -53.46
CA ILE A 591 9.69 -26.38 -52.46
C ILE A 591 10.88 -27.31 -52.69
N ASP A 592 11.99 -26.73 -53.15
CA ASP A 592 13.28 -27.38 -53.30
C ASP A 592 14.35 -26.55 -52.56
N LEU A 593 14.85 -27.09 -51.45
CA LEU A 593 15.83 -26.41 -50.60
C LEU A 593 17.20 -26.25 -51.29
N THR A 594 17.45 -26.94 -52.40
CA THR A 594 18.71 -26.86 -53.16
C THR A 594 18.65 -25.85 -54.31
N LYS A 595 17.45 -25.37 -54.65
CA LYS A 595 17.21 -24.46 -55.77
C LYS A 595 17.64 -23.03 -55.42
N THR A 596 18.17 -22.32 -56.41
CA THR A 596 18.50 -20.90 -56.32
C THR A 596 17.48 -20.03 -57.06
N TYR A 597 17.34 -18.80 -56.61
CA TYR A 597 16.38 -17.81 -57.10
C TYR A 597 17.10 -16.49 -57.41
N LEU A 598 16.48 -15.62 -58.21
CA LEU A 598 17.07 -14.36 -58.70
C LEU A 598 18.49 -14.56 -59.27
N GLU A 599 18.61 -15.37 -60.33
CA GLU A 599 19.88 -15.64 -61.02
C GLU A 599 21.01 -16.21 -60.13
N GLY A 600 20.69 -16.72 -58.93
CA GLY A 600 21.66 -17.32 -58.01
C GLY A 600 21.84 -16.56 -56.69
N ASP A 601 21.29 -15.35 -56.58
CA ASP A 601 21.50 -14.47 -55.43
C ASP A 601 20.75 -14.91 -54.17
N LEU A 602 19.63 -15.64 -54.33
CA LEU A 602 18.81 -16.12 -53.22
C LEU A 602 18.81 -17.65 -53.13
N ARG A 603 18.94 -18.17 -51.90
CA ARG A 603 18.85 -19.60 -51.57
C ARG A 603 18.20 -19.77 -50.20
N TRP A 604 17.61 -20.94 -49.97
CA TRP A 604 17.11 -21.30 -48.65
C TRP A 604 18.26 -21.34 -47.64
N THR A 605 18.05 -20.72 -46.49
CA THR A 605 19.01 -20.71 -45.38
C THR A 605 18.33 -21.27 -44.16
N GLU A 606 18.95 -22.25 -43.50
CA GLU A 606 18.48 -22.76 -42.21
C GLU A 606 18.62 -21.67 -41.14
N ARG A 607 17.58 -21.46 -40.36
CA ARG A 607 17.42 -20.40 -39.38
C ARG A 607 17.09 -21.00 -38.02
N GLY A 608 18.11 -21.51 -37.34
CA GLY A 608 18.00 -22.05 -35.98
C GLY A 608 17.75 -20.99 -34.91
N ASP A 609 17.90 -19.71 -35.26
CA ASP A 609 17.60 -18.55 -34.42
C ASP A 609 16.11 -18.21 -34.33
N LEU A 610 15.29 -18.70 -35.27
CA LEU A 610 13.85 -18.49 -35.27
C LEU A 610 13.17 -19.50 -34.35
N THR A 611 12.72 -19.03 -33.19
CA THR A 611 12.02 -19.84 -32.18
C THR A 611 10.50 -19.69 -32.29
N ASP A 612 9.77 -20.79 -32.11
CA ASP A 612 8.32 -20.75 -32.08
C ASP A 612 7.81 -20.01 -30.83
N GLY A 613 6.69 -19.31 -30.94
CA GLY A 613 6.08 -18.57 -29.83
C GLY A 613 6.73 -17.21 -29.54
N ALA A 614 7.68 -16.75 -30.36
CA ALA A 614 8.25 -15.41 -30.28
C ALA A 614 8.01 -14.62 -31.58
N VAL A 615 7.97 -13.29 -31.45
CA VAL A 615 7.96 -12.38 -32.59
C VAL A 615 9.40 -12.22 -33.10
N HIS A 616 9.59 -12.42 -34.41
CA HIS A 616 10.90 -12.32 -35.06
C HIS A 616 10.91 -11.28 -36.16
N ASP A 617 11.94 -10.44 -36.17
CA ASP A 617 12.22 -9.54 -37.28
C ASP A 617 12.85 -10.30 -38.45
N LEU A 618 12.45 -9.95 -39.68
CA LEU A 618 12.98 -10.50 -40.92
C LEU A 618 13.93 -9.50 -41.59
N GLU A 619 14.96 -10.02 -42.24
CA GLU A 619 15.96 -9.20 -42.92
C GLU A 619 15.40 -8.57 -44.20
N GLY A 620 15.81 -7.33 -44.48
CA GLY A 620 15.47 -6.59 -45.69
C GLY A 620 14.82 -5.24 -45.42
N THR A 621 15.03 -4.29 -46.34
CA THR A 621 14.35 -2.99 -46.36
C THR A 621 13.69 -2.78 -47.72
N GLY A 622 12.55 -2.08 -47.75
CA GLY A 622 11.78 -1.85 -48.98
C GLY A 622 10.62 -2.82 -49.20
N ILE A 623 9.95 -2.71 -50.33
CA ILE A 623 8.77 -3.52 -50.64
C ILE A 623 9.21 -4.89 -51.16
N ALA A 624 8.93 -5.95 -50.40
CA ALA A 624 9.43 -7.28 -50.70
C ALA A 624 8.55 -8.41 -50.13
N ALA A 625 8.86 -9.66 -50.50
CA ALA A 625 8.29 -10.87 -49.91
C ALA A 625 9.39 -11.80 -49.40
N THR A 626 9.20 -12.40 -48.22
CA THR A 626 10.12 -13.40 -47.66
C THR A 626 9.36 -14.68 -47.34
N TYR A 627 9.94 -15.82 -47.70
CA TYR A 627 9.37 -17.13 -47.44
C TYR A 627 10.02 -17.79 -46.24
N LEU A 628 9.19 -18.49 -45.48
CA LEU A 628 9.58 -19.31 -44.34
C LEU A 628 9.03 -20.71 -44.56
N TYR A 629 9.86 -21.72 -44.34
CA TYR A 629 9.52 -23.11 -44.59
C TYR A 629 9.98 -24.02 -43.46
N ARG A 630 9.20 -25.04 -43.14
CA ARG A 630 9.64 -26.18 -42.34
C ARG A 630 8.77 -27.42 -42.57
N THR A 631 9.24 -28.56 -42.07
CA THR A 631 8.45 -29.79 -42.01
C THR A 631 7.91 -30.07 -40.60
N VAL A 632 6.77 -30.74 -40.56
CA VAL A 632 6.07 -31.17 -39.35
C VAL A 632 5.78 -32.65 -39.44
N TYR A 633 6.56 -33.46 -38.73
CA TYR A 633 6.34 -34.89 -38.64
C TYR A 633 5.28 -35.20 -37.58
N THR A 634 4.25 -35.97 -37.93
CA THR A 634 3.34 -36.56 -36.95
C THR A 634 3.22 -38.08 -37.17
N PRO A 635 3.24 -38.92 -36.12
CA PRO A 635 3.12 -40.37 -36.28
C PRO A 635 1.70 -40.83 -36.65
N LYS A 636 0.69 -39.97 -36.45
CA LYS A 636 -0.71 -40.24 -36.75
C LYS A 636 -1.44 -38.98 -37.21
N GLU A 637 -2.57 -39.17 -37.87
CA GLU A 637 -3.44 -38.08 -38.32
C GLU A 637 -3.93 -37.29 -37.11
N ARG A 638 -3.82 -35.96 -37.15
CA ARG A 638 -4.28 -35.10 -36.07
C ARG A 638 -4.61 -33.70 -36.55
N LYS A 639 -5.54 -33.05 -35.87
CA LYS A 639 -5.83 -31.62 -36.08
C LYS A 639 -5.07 -30.79 -35.04
N VAL A 640 -4.48 -29.69 -35.47
CA VAL A 640 -3.75 -28.74 -34.60
C VAL A 640 -4.13 -27.32 -34.98
N LEU A 641 -4.16 -26.41 -34.02
CA LEU A 641 -4.35 -24.99 -34.31
C LEU A 641 -2.98 -24.35 -34.51
N TRP A 642 -2.76 -23.66 -35.62
CA TRP A 642 -1.58 -22.81 -35.77
C TRP A 642 -1.96 -21.36 -35.67
N ARG A 643 -1.13 -20.59 -34.95
CA ARG A 643 -1.27 -19.15 -34.83
C ARG A 643 -0.13 -18.46 -35.53
N PHE A 644 -0.46 -17.35 -36.18
CA PHE A 644 0.48 -16.59 -36.98
C PHE A 644 0.36 -15.11 -36.66
N GLY A 645 1.43 -14.37 -36.96
CA GLY A 645 1.45 -12.92 -36.96
C GLY A 645 2.36 -12.40 -38.06
N SER A 646 2.06 -11.18 -38.51
CA SER A 646 2.78 -10.52 -39.59
C SER A 646 2.70 -9.01 -39.43
N ASN A 647 3.78 -8.32 -39.80
CA ASN A 647 3.78 -6.86 -39.87
C ASN A 647 2.81 -6.38 -40.96
N ASP A 648 2.93 -6.89 -42.19
CA ASP A 648 1.95 -6.63 -43.24
C ASP A 648 1.23 -7.91 -43.69
N GLY A 649 1.20 -8.18 -45.00
CA GLY A 649 0.49 -9.32 -45.57
C GLY A 649 1.13 -10.67 -45.24
N ILE A 650 0.28 -11.68 -45.12
CA ILE A 650 0.67 -13.07 -44.88
C ILE A 650 -0.13 -14.03 -45.76
N GLN A 651 0.58 -15.02 -46.31
CA GLN A 651 -0.04 -16.19 -46.94
C GLN A 651 0.62 -17.46 -46.40
N VAL A 652 -0.17 -18.48 -46.09
CA VAL A 652 0.31 -19.75 -45.52
C VAL A 652 -0.26 -20.92 -46.29
N TRP A 653 0.60 -21.90 -46.57
CA TRP A 653 0.25 -23.17 -47.18
C TRP A 653 0.64 -24.35 -46.29
N LEU A 654 -0.22 -25.36 -46.25
CA LEU A 654 0.07 -26.66 -45.68
C LEU A 654 -0.07 -27.71 -46.78
N ASN A 655 0.99 -28.47 -47.03
CA ASN A 655 1.02 -29.52 -48.06
C ASN A 655 0.57 -29.02 -49.44
N GLY A 656 0.85 -27.75 -49.77
CA GLY A 656 0.47 -27.10 -51.02
C GLY A 656 -0.94 -26.48 -51.03
N GLU A 657 -1.76 -26.73 -50.00
CA GLU A 657 -3.07 -26.10 -49.85
C GLU A 657 -2.97 -24.81 -49.04
N ARG A 658 -3.54 -23.71 -49.54
CA ARG A 658 -3.49 -22.41 -48.87
C ARG A 658 -4.50 -22.35 -47.71
N ILE A 659 -4.02 -22.11 -46.51
CA ILE A 659 -4.80 -22.11 -45.26
C ILE A 659 -5.00 -20.71 -44.65
N VAL A 660 -4.12 -19.74 -44.96
CA VAL A 660 -4.25 -18.33 -44.53
C VAL A 660 -3.89 -17.42 -45.69
N SER A 661 -4.59 -16.29 -45.85
CA SER A 661 -4.30 -15.27 -46.87
C SER A 661 -4.92 -13.92 -46.48
N ASN A 662 -4.15 -13.05 -45.83
CA ASN A 662 -4.59 -11.71 -45.42
C ASN A 662 -3.57 -10.64 -45.82
N ASP A 663 -4.05 -9.52 -46.36
CA ASP A 663 -3.22 -8.40 -46.83
C ASP A 663 -3.52 -7.11 -46.07
N ILE A 664 -3.18 -7.09 -44.78
CA ILE A 664 -3.47 -5.99 -43.86
C ILE A 664 -2.15 -5.35 -43.42
N GLY A 665 -2.03 -4.02 -43.47
CA GLY A 665 -0.85 -3.32 -42.96
C GLY A 665 -1.00 -3.03 -41.48
N ARG A 666 -0.11 -3.57 -40.64
CA ARG A 666 -0.15 -3.47 -39.18
C ARG A 666 1.26 -3.61 -38.60
N GLN A 667 1.40 -3.78 -37.29
CA GLN A 667 2.66 -4.26 -36.70
C GLN A 667 2.53 -5.76 -36.44
N VAL A 668 3.63 -6.50 -36.44
CA VAL A 668 3.61 -7.91 -36.07
C VAL A 668 3.23 -8.01 -34.59
N SER A 669 2.27 -8.87 -34.31
CA SER A 669 1.84 -9.19 -32.96
C SER A 669 1.53 -10.67 -32.90
N GLU A 670 1.57 -11.23 -31.69
CA GLU A 670 1.15 -12.60 -31.46
C GLU A 670 -0.31 -12.81 -31.86
N ASN A 671 -0.64 -14.02 -32.30
CA ASN A 671 -2.02 -14.51 -32.45
C ASN A 671 -2.94 -13.73 -33.41
N GLN A 672 -2.38 -12.95 -34.35
CA GLN A 672 -3.16 -12.16 -35.30
C GLN A 672 -3.97 -12.99 -36.29
N GLU A 673 -3.47 -14.17 -36.66
CA GLU A 673 -4.15 -15.13 -37.52
C GLU A 673 -4.18 -16.52 -36.88
N LYS A 674 -5.19 -17.31 -37.22
CA LYS A 674 -5.38 -18.67 -36.71
C LYS A 674 -5.82 -19.61 -37.83
N ALA A 675 -5.26 -20.82 -37.89
CA ALA A 675 -5.71 -21.86 -38.81
C ALA A 675 -5.77 -23.23 -38.12
N LEU A 676 -6.94 -23.86 -38.12
CA LEU A 676 -7.07 -25.26 -37.71
C LEU A 676 -6.64 -26.14 -38.88
N VAL A 677 -5.56 -26.87 -38.72
CA VAL A 677 -4.94 -27.66 -39.77
C VAL A 677 -4.97 -29.14 -39.46
N GLU A 678 -5.12 -29.96 -40.50
CA GLU A 678 -5.10 -31.42 -40.39
C GLU A 678 -3.74 -31.95 -40.86
N LEU A 679 -2.94 -32.43 -39.91
CA LEU A 679 -1.65 -33.07 -40.16
C LEU A 679 -1.88 -34.54 -40.49
N LYS A 680 -1.32 -34.98 -41.61
CA LYS A 680 -1.34 -36.38 -42.05
C LYS A 680 -0.16 -37.15 -41.45
N PRO A 681 -0.28 -38.47 -41.22
CA PRO A 681 0.85 -39.28 -40.77
C PRO A 681 2.08 -39.10 -41.67
N GLY A 682 3.25 -38.90 -41.07
CA GLY A 682 4.50 -38.56 -41.78
C GLY A 682 4.78 -37.06 -41.78
N ASP A 683 5.57 -36.61 -42.75
CA ASP A 683 5.99 -35.21 -42.88
C ASP A 683 4.92 -34.36 -43.56
N ASN A 684 4.58 -33.24 -42.93
CA ASN A 684 3.71 -32.20 -43.46
C ASN A 684 4.55 -30.96 -43.75
N ARG A 685 4.27 -30.26 -44.85
CA ARG A 685 5.08 -29.14 -45.34
C ARG A 685 4.37 -27.81 -45.05
N LEU A 686 4.95 -26.99 -44.18
CA LEU A 686 4.46 -25.64 -43.88
C LEU A 686 5.28 -24.63 -44.65
N LEU A 687 4.62 -23.84 -45.49
CA LEU A 687 5.21 -22.70 -46.20
C LEU A 687 4.46 -21.42 -45.81
N MET A 688 5.19 -20.37 -45.53
CA MET A 688 4.65 -19.05 -45.20
C MET A 688 5.34 -18.00 -46.05
N LYS A 689 4.58 -17.02 -46.52
CA LYS A 689 5.05 -15.84 -47.23
C LYS A 689 4.66 -14.61 -46.42
N ILE A 690 5.66 -13.82 -46.05
CA ILE A 690 5.48 -12.57 -45.33
C ILE A 690 5.81 -11.43 -46.28
N ASN A 691 4.88 -10.49 -46.38
CA ASN A 691 4.99 -9.33 -47.23
C ASN A 691 5.48 -8.13 -46.42
N ASN A 692 6.35 -7.32 -47.02
CA ASN A 692 6.83 -6.06 -46.48
C ASN A 692 6.33 -4.91 -47.35
N ARG A 693 5.72 -3.89 -46.75
CA ARG A 693 5.21 -2.68 -47.42
C ARG A 693 6.18 -1.50 -47.43
N GLY A 694 7.42 -1.65 -46.95
CA GLY A 694 8.47 -0.63 -47.07
C GLY A 694 9.17 -0.23 -45.78
N GLY A 695 9.19 -1.09 -44.75
CA GLY A 695 9.79 -0.82 -43.45
C GLY A 695 10.43 -2.05 -42.80
N ALA A 696 10.61 -2.02 -41.49
CA ALA A 696 10.90 -3.23 -40.72
C ALA A 696 9.65 -4.11 -40.68
N TYR A 697 9.85 -5.42 -40.74
CA TYR A 697 8.77 -6.39 -40.83
C TYR A 697 9.23 -7.70 -40.21
N GLY A 698 8.27 -8.47 -39.73
CA GLY A 698 8.53 -9.66 -38.96
C GLY A 698 7.37 -10.63 -39.04
N PHE A 699 7.56 -11.78 -38.41
CA PHE A 699 6.55 -12.82 -38.32
C PHE A 699 6.46 -13.38 -36.91
N TYR A 700 5.34 -14.03 -36.66
CA TYR A 700 5.10 -14.86 -35.49
C TYR A 700 4.56 -16.19 -35.98
N PHE A 701 5.04 -17.28 -35.39
CA PHE A 701 4.44 -18.59 -35.54
C PHE A 701 4.43 -19.29 -34.19
N ARG A 702 3.26 -19.79 -33.82
CA ARG A 702 3.12 -20.67 -32.67
C ARG A 702 2.37 -21.93 -33.11
N PRO A 703 3.00 -23.11 -33.02
CA PRO A 703 2.31 -24.37 -33.17
C PRO A 703 1.54 -24.62 -31.89
N ASP A 704 0.32 -24.10 -31.82
CA ASP A 704 -0.55 -24.38 -30.70
C ASP A 704 -1.09 -25.80 -30.81
N LEU A 705 -0.51 -26.69 -30.02
CA LEU A 705 -1.25 -27.89 -29.65
C LEU A 705 -2.52 -27.51 -28.88
N HIS A 706 -2.56 -26.33 -28.24
CA HIS A 706 -3.64 -25.89 -27.37
C HIS A 706 -3.85 -24.36 -27.33
N LEU A 707 -5.07 -23.95 -27.00
CA LEU A 707 -5.59 -22.60 -27.16
C LEU A 707 -5.49 -21.75 -25.87
N GLU A 708 -4.96 -20.52 -25.94
CA GLU A 708 -5.02 -19.49 -24.88
C GLU A 708 -6.37 -18.74 -24.76
N GLY A 709 -6.72 -18.30 -23.54
CA GLY A 709 -7.79 -17.31 -23.29
C GLY A 709 -9.20 -17.88 -23.14
N THR A 710 -10.20 -17.20 -23.72
CA THR A 710 -11.61 -17.63 -23.71
C THR A 710 -11.77 -19.08 -24.19
N GLU A 711 -10.90 -19.53 -25.08
CA GLU A 711 -10.85 -20.87 -25.68
C GLU A 711 -10.60 -22.00 -24.65
N ASP A 712 -10.00 -21.72 -23.49
CA ASP A 712 -9.87 -22.70 -22.39
C ASP A 712 -11.04 -22.64 -21.39
N GLU A 713 -11.72 -21.49 -21.27
CA GLU A 713 -13.04 -21.46 -20.61
C GLU A 713 -14.07 -22.26 -21.42
N ILE A 714 -13.93 -22.25 -22.75
CA ILE A 714 -14.71 -23.03 -23.70
C ILE A 714 -14.42 -24.52 -23.47
N ALA A 715 -13.14 -24.91 -23.44
CA ALA A 715 -12.73 -26.26 -23.11
C ALA A 715 -13.29 -26.73 -21.75
N ARG A 716 -13.30 -25.87 -20.72
CA ARG A 716 -13.90 -26.18 -19.40
C ARG A 716 -15.39 -26.48 -19.48
N ALA A 717 -16.14 -25.61 -20.14
CA ALA A 717 -17.59 -25.74 -20.17
C ALA A 717 -18.06 -26.91 -21.05
N PHE A 718 -17.22 -27.37 -21.98
CA PHE A 718 -17.44 -28.60 -22.75
C PHE A 718 -17.02 -29.91 -22.05
N ARG A 719 -16.30 -29.88 -20.90
CA ARG A 719 -15.84 -31.08 -20.16
C ARG A 719 -16.93 -31.80 -19.36
N VAL A 720 -18.03 -31.12 -19.04
CA VAL A 720 -19.23 -31.79 -18.53
C VAL A 720 -19.92 -32.43 -19.73
N ALA A 721 -20.13 -33.76 -19.67
CA ALA A 721 -20.84 -34.50 -20.70
C ALA A 721 -22.15 -33.78 -21.04
N GLN A 722 -22.51 -33.71 -22.33
CA GLN A 722 -23.61 -32.86 -22.81
C GLN A 722 -24.94 -33.08 -22.05
N ASP A 723 -25.16 -34.27 -21.52
CA ASP A 723 -26.30 -34.72 -20.72
C ASP A 723 -26.25 -34.31 -19.22
N HIS A 724 -25.12 -33.77 -18.75
CA HIS A 724 -24.89 -33.36 -17.36
C HIS A 724 -24.67 -31.84 -17.17
N ARG A 725 -24.70 -31.03 -18.25
CA ARG A 725 -24.49 -29.57 -18.20
C ARG A 725 -25.65 -28.87 -17.49
N THR A 726 -25.33 -27.96 -16.57
CA THR A 726 -26.34 -27.07 -15.97
C THR A 726 -26.71 -25.92 -16.90
N GLU A 727 -27.76 -25.17 -16.56
CA GLU A 727 -28.16 -23.96 -17.28
C GLU A 727 -27.04 -22.89 -17.23
N GLU A 728 -26.38 -22.76 -16.07
CA GLU A 728 -25.23 -21.87 -15.88
C GLU A 728 -24.02 -22.26 -16.75
N ASP A 729 -23.79 -23.56 -16.94
CA ASP A 729 -22.72 -24.06 -17.84
C ASP A 729 -23.04 -23.68 -19.29
N SER A 730 -24.31 -23.80 -19.69
CA SER A 730 -24.76 -23.49 -21.04
C SER A 730 -24.69 -21.99 -21.35
N ASP A 731 -25.06 -21.13 -20.40
CA ASP A 731 -24.93 -19.68 -20.50
C ASP A 731 -23.45 -19.23 -20.59
N LYS A 732 -22.56 -19.87 -19.83
CA LYS A 732 -21.11 -19.65 -19.94
C LYS A 732 -20.59 -20.04 -21.32
N ILE A 733 -20.95 -21.22 -21.85
CA ILE A 733 -20.55 -21.64 -23.21
C ILE A 733 -21.04 -20.64 -24.25
N HIS A 734 -22.30 -20.20 -24.14
CA HIS A 734 -22.86 -19.21 -25.05
C HIS A 734 -22.11 -17.88 -24.98
N ARG A 735 -21.83 -17.37 -23.77
CA ARG A 735 -21.04 -16.15 -23.58
C ARG A 735 -19.67 -16.27 -24.23
N LEU A 736 -19.00 -17.39 -24.03
CA LEU A 736 -17.65 -17.62 -24.55
C LEU A 736 -17.60 -17.79 -26.06
N TYR A 737 -18.58 -18.50 -26.62
CA TYR A 737 -18.78 -18.56 -28.07
C TYR A 737 -18.87 -17.16 -28.64
N ARG A 738 -19.76 -16.33 -28.08
CA ARG A 738 -19.94 -14.95 -28.52
C ARG A 738 -18.62 -14.18 -28.44
N LEU A 739 -17.89 -14.24 -27.34
CA LEU A 739 -16.57 -13.59 -27.24
C LEU A 739 -15.54 -14.10 -28.28
N ALA A 740 -15.60 -15.38 -28.66
CA ALA A 740 -14.66 -15.98 -29.59
C ALA A 740 -14.96 -15.67 -31.07
N VAL A 741 -16.24 -15.54 -31.44
CA VAL A 741 -16.65 -15.45 -32.86
C VAL A 741 -17.30 -14.12 -33.26
N ASP A 742 -17.75 -13.31 -32.30
CA ASP A 742 -18.40 -12.03 -32.53
C ASP A 742 -17.33 -10.93 -32.43
N PRO A 743 -16.89 -10.32 -33.54
CA PRO A 743 -15.79 -9.36 -33.51
C PRO A 743 -16.10 -8.15 -32.62
N VAL A 744 -17.38 -7.78 -32.51
CA VAL A 744 -17.82 -6.67 -31.65
C VAL A 744 -17.70 -7.03 -30.17
N ALA A 745 -18.13 -8.24 -29.79
CA ALA A 745 -18.02 -8.68 -28.40
C ALA A 745 -16.55 -8.90 -27.98
N SER A 746 -15.73 -9.43 -28.90
CA SER A 746 -14.29 -9.60 -28.72
C SER A 746 -13.57 -8.27 -28.53
N ASP A 747 -13.85 -7.27 -29.38
CA ASP A 747 -13.29 -5.93 -29.26
C ASP A 747 -13.68 -5.24 -27.95
N LEU A 748 -14.97 -5.28 -27.56
CA LEU A 748 -15.44 -4.74 -26.27
C LEU A 748 -14.73 -5.40 -25.09
N ASN A 749 -14.60 -6.73 -25.10
CA ASN A 749 -13.92 -7.48 -24.03
C ASN A 749 -12.41 -7.16 -23.97
N THR A 750 -11.78 -6.89 -25.12
CA THR A 750 -10.38 -6.45 -25.20
C THR A 750 -10.22 -5.06 -24.58
N GLN A 751 -11.06 -4.10 -24.94
CA GLN A 751 -11.06 -2.75 -24.35
C GLN A 751 -11.29 -2.77 -22.84
N ILE A 752 -12.19 -3.63 -22.34
CA ILE A 752 -12.41 -3.84 -20.90
C ILE A 752 -11.13 -4.36 -20.23
N GLY A 753 -10.46 -5.35 -20.83
CA GLY A 753 -9.20 -5.89 -20.33
C GLY A 753 -8.11 -4.83 -20.25
N GLU A 754 -7.92 -4.05 -21.32
CA GLU A 754 -6.96 -2.94 -21.36
C GLU A 754 -7.26 -1.88 -20.29
N LEU A 755 -8.53 -1.49 -20.11
CA LEU A 755 -8.92 -0.52 -19.09
C LEU A 755 -8.71 -1.03 -17.67
N LYS A 756 -8.99 -2.31 -17.41
CA LYS A 756 -8.70 -2.92 -16.10
C LYS A 756 -7.20 -2.91 -15.81
N THR A 757 -6.37 -3.24 -16.80
CA THR A 757 -4.91 -3.17 -16.68
C THR A 757 -4.43 -1.75 -16.41
N ASN A 758 -4.89 -0.78 -17.20
CA ASN A 758 -4.53 0.64 -17.03
C ASN A 758 -4.99 1.19 -15.67
N LYS A 759 -6.18 0.81 -15.22
CA LYS A 759 -6.69 1.17 -13.89
C LYS A 759 -5.81 0.58 -12.79
N SER A 760 -5.48 -0.72 -12.87
CA SER A 760 -4.61 -1.39 -11.89
C SER A 760 -3.21 -0.79 -11.84
N GLN A 761 -2.64 -0.41 -12.99
CA GLN A 761 -1.36 0.32 -13.05
C GLN A 761 -1.45 1.68 -12.37
N LEU A 762 -2.53 2.45 -12.60
CA LEU A 762 -2.76 3.72 -11.93
C LEU A 762 -2.90 3.52 -10.42
N GLU A 763 -3.69 2.54 -9.98
CA GLU A 763 -3.91 2.21 -8.56
C GLU A 763 -2.61 1.82 -7.84
N SER A 764 -1.71 1.11 -8.52
CA SER A 764 -0.38 0.76 -8.00
C SER A 764 0.57 1.95 -7.91
N SER A 765 0.35 2.99 -8.72
CA SER A 765 1.13 4.24 -8.65
C SER A 765 0.70 5.21 -7.54
N ILE A 766 -0.44 4.95 -6.89
CA ILE A 766 -0.98 5.82 -5.83
C ILE A 766 -0.14 5.66 -4.56
N PRO A 767 0.44 6.75 -4.03
CA PRO A 767 1.24 6.68 -2.82
C PRO A 767 0.36 6.36 -1.61
N THR A 768 0.98 5.70 -0.63
CA THR A 768 0.34 5.35 0.63
C THR A 768 0.82 6.27 1.75
N ILE A 769 -0.01 6.43 2.78
CA ILE A 769 0.36 7.12 4.01
C ILE A 769 -0.17 6.32 5.21
N ARG A 770 0.60 6.27 6.30
CA ARG A 770 0.16 5.64 7.55
C ARG A 770 -0.84 6.56 8.26
N VAL A 771 -1.92 5.98 8.76
CA VAL A 771 -3.00 6.71 9.45
C VAL A 771 -3.26 6.10 10.81
N MET A 772 -4.18 6.65 11.58
CA MET A 772 -4.70 5.99 12.78
C MET A 772 -5.92 5.13 12.42
N GLU A 773 -6.10 4.02 13.12
CA GLU A 773 -7.32 3.20 13.11
C GLU A 773 -7.35 2.43 14.43
N ASP A 774 -8.37 2.64 15.26
CA ASP A 774 -8.48 1.93 16.53
C ASP A 774 -8.83 0.45 16.32
N MET A 775 -8.24 -0.43 17.14
CA MET A 775 -8.55 -1.84 17.18
C MET A 775 -10.01 -2.08 17.56
N LYS A 776 -10.65 -3.06 16.89
CA LYS A 776 -12.00 -3.51 17.25
C LYS A 776 -12.06 -4.06 18.67
N GLU A 777 -11.04 -4.80 19.07
CA GLU A 777 -10.86 -5.31 20.43
C GLU A 777 -9.73 -4.52 21.09
N LYS A 778 -10.06 -3.75 22.13
CA LYS A 778 -9.07 -2.95 22.87
C LYS A 778 -8.05 -3.84 23.56
N ARG A 779 -6.79 -3.41 23.54
CA ARG A 779 -5.73 -4.06 24.33
C ARG A 779 -5.66 -3.42 25.72
N PRO A 780 -5.36 -4.19 26.79
CA PRO A 780 -5.21 -3.63 28.12
C PRO A 780 -3.97 -2.73 28.21
N THR A 781 -4.07 -1.69 29.03
CA THR A 781 -2.96 -0.77 29.35
C THR A 781 -2.61 -0.93 30.82
N TYR A 782 -1.31 -0.95 31.14
CA TYR A 782 -0.81 -1.11 32.49
C TYR A 782 0.13 0.03 32.84
N VAL A 783 0.16 0.42 34.12
CA VAL A 783 1.21 1.29 34.66
C VAL A 783 2.55 0.57 34.57
N LEU A 784 3.52 1.08 33.81
CA LEU A 784 4.83 0.43 33.70
C LEU A 784 5.75 0.91 34.82
N ILE A 785 6.15 -0.01 35.70
CA ILE A 785 6.96 0.32 36.87
C ILE A 785 8.32 0.85 36.42
N ARG A 786 8.58 2.14 36.69
CA ARG A 786 9.76 2.88 36.22
C ARG A 786 9.90 2.92 34.69
N GLY A 787 8.78 2.97 33.96
CA GLY A 787 8.76 3.00 32.49
C GLY A 787 9.15 1.67 31.84
N ASN A 788 9.38 0.62 32.61
CA ASN A 788 9.86 -0.65 32.08
C ASN A 788 8.71 -1.49 31.51
N TYR A 789 8.62 -1.58 30.19
CA TYR A 789 7.62 -2.39 29.47
C TYR A 789 7.59 -3.88 29.85
N ARG A 790 8.67 -4.41 30.46
CA ARG A 790 8.75 -5.79 30.96
C ARG A 790 8.20 -5.96 32.38
N ASN A 791 7.84 -4.88 33.05
CA ASN A 791 7.37 -4.88 34.43
C ASN A 791 6.03 -4.11 34.57
N PRO A 792 4.93 -4.65 34.02
CA PRO A 792 3.61 -4.06 34.15
C PRO A 792 3.11 -4.15 35.61
N GLY A 793 2.51 -3.06 36.08
CA GLY A 793 1.82 -2.94 37.36
C GLY A 793 0.30 -3.08 37.19
N GLU A 794 -0.44 -2.18 37.83
CA GLU A 794 -1.91 -2.18 37.78
C GLU A 794 -2.43 -1.79 36.40
N GLU A 795 -3.57 -2.39 36.01
CA GLU A 795 -4.28 -2.04 34.78
C GLU A 795 -4.96 -0.69 34.94
N VAL A 796 -4.89 0.14 33.91
CA VAL A 796 -5.51 1.46 33.86
C VAL A 796 -6.30 1.64 32.57
N THR A 797 -7.27 2.54 32.63
CA THR A 797 -8.09 2.92 31.48
C THR A 797 -7.87 4.39 31.14
N ALA A 798 -8.19 4.77 29.91
CA ALA A 798 -8.08 6.13 29.42
C ALA A 798 -8.68 7.19 30.37
N GLY A 799 -7.94 8.26 30.60
CA GLY A 799 -8.24 9.33 31.55
C GLY A 799 -7.33 10.53 31.38
N VAL A 800 -7.67 11.66 32.02
CA VAL A 800 -6.93 12.93 31.96
C VAL A 800 -6.49 13.34 33.37
N PRO A 801 -5.43 14.16 33.52
CA PRO A 801 -4.97 14.58 34.84
C PRO A 801 -6.05 15.29 35.66
N ALA A 802 -6.21 14.91 36.92
CA ALA A 802 -7.32 15.32 37.78
C ALA A 802 -7.32 16.82 38.18
N PHE A 803 -6.19 17.52 38.00
CA PHE A 803 -6.11 18.96 38.20
C PHE A 803 -6.65 19.77 37.00
N LEU A 804 -6.92 19.12 35.88
CA LEU A 804 -7.57 19.69 34.71
C LEU A 804 -9.06 19.28 34.68
N PRO A 805 -9.91 19.93 33.85
CA PRO A 805 -11.32 19.57 33.75
C PRO A 805 -11.55 18.09 33.42
N ASP A 806 -12.62 17.51 33.95
CA ASP A 806 -13.04 16.13 33.64
C ASP A 806 -13.34 15.94 32.15
N LEU A 807 -13.22 14.70 31.67
CA LEU A 807 -13.75 14.32 30.36
C LEU A 807 -15.29 14.38 30.34
N PRO A 808 -15.92 14.68 29.19
CA PRO A 808 -17.37 14.62 29.04
C PRO A 808 -17.93 13.23 29.38
N LYS A 809 -18.89 13.16 30.31
CA LYS A 809 -19.43 11.90 30.86
C LYS A 809 -20.36 11.14 29.90
N ASP A 810 -20.88 11.80 28.87
CA ASP A 810 -21.89 11.26 27.96
C ASP A 810 -21.32 10.71 26.64
N GLN A 811 -19.99 10.55 26.54
CA GLN A 811 -19.32 10.10 25.31
C GLN A 811 -18.37 8.92 25.59
N PRO A 812 -18.12 8.04 24.60
CA PRO A 812 -17.10 7.00 24.73
C PRO A 812 -15.74 7.61 25.04
N VAL A 813 -15.05 7.07 26.03
CA VAL A 813 -13.68 7.49 26.37
C VAL A 813 -12.71 6.87 25.35
N ASN A 814 -12.40 7.67 24.31
CA ASN A 814 -11.49 7.33 23.22
C ASN A 814 -10.76 8.59 22.71
N ARG A 815 -9.91 8.46 21.66
CA ARG A 815 -9.15 9.59 21.12
C ARG A 815 -10.03 10.77 20.69
N LEU A 816 -11.25 10.53 20.21
CA LEU A 816 -12.17 11.61 19.84
C LEU A 816 -12.64 12.40 21.05
N ALA A 817 -12.90 11.73 22.18
CA ALA A 817 -13.22 12.43 23.43
C ALA A 817 -12.03 13.27 23.94
N LEU A 818 -10.81 12.73 23.88
CA LEU A 818 -9.58 13.47 24.22
C LEU A 818 -9.41 14.70 23.31
N ALA A 819 -9.59 14.54 22.00
CA ALA A 819 -9.42 15.63 21.04
C ALA A 819 -10.43 16.76 21.26
N LYS A 820 -11.70 16.43 21.53
CA LYS A 820 -12.73 17.41 21.88
C LYS A 820 -12.47 18.08 23.22
N TRP A 821 -11.94 17.34 24.21
CA TRP A 821 -11.59 17.88 25.52
C TRP A 821 -10.48 18.92 25.42
N LEU A 822 -9.45 18.67 24.60
CA LEU A 822 -8.34 19.61 24.36
C LEU A 822 -8.80 20.97 23.84
N VAL A 823 -9.87 21.02 23.05
CA VAL A 823 -10.39 22.26 22.43
C VAL A 823 -11.69 22.73 23.06
N SER A 824 -12.05 22.20 24.24
CA SER A 824 -13.21 22.67 24.99
C SER A 824 -12.96 24.04 25.62
N ASP A 825 -14.00 24.84 25.79
CA ASP A 825 -13.93 26.15 26.45
C ASP A 825 -13.50 26.06 27.93
N GLU A 826 -13.67 24.87 28.54
CA GLU A 826 -13.24 24.60 29.91
C GLU A 826 -11.73 24.33 29.99
N GLN A 827 -11.06 23.99 28.87
CA GLN A 827 -9.64 23.67 28.84
C GLN A 827 -8.79 24.96 29.00
N PRO A 828 -8.01 25.11 30.10
CA PRO A 828 -7.33 26.36 30.40
C PRO A 828 -6.02 26.64 29.62
N LEU A 829 -5.40 25.61 29.06
CA LEU A 829 -4.05 25.61 28.48
C LEU A 829 -4.07 25.76 26.96
N THR A 830 -4.89 25.01 26.24
CA THR A 830 -4.72 24.84 24.78
C THR A 830 -4.78 26.14 23.99
N ALA A 831 -5.76 27.01 24.27
CA ALA A 831 -5.82 28.31 23.63
C ALA A 831 -4.58 29.18 23.96
N ARG A 832 -4.08 29.13 25.20
CA ARG A 832 -2.90 29.90 25.64
C ARG A 832 -1.64 29.43 24.93
N VAL A 833 -1.43 28.10 24.88
CA VAL A 833 -0.28 27.48 24.22
C VAL A 833 -0.27 27.81 22.73
N THR A 834 -1.39 27.65 22.05
CA THR A 834 -1.51 27.96 20.62
C THR A 834 -1.28 29.44 20.33
N VAL A 835 -1.91 30.34 21.09
CA VAL A 835 -1.70 31.80 20.94
C VAL A 835 -0.25 32.17 21.23
N ASN A 836 0.39 31.56 22.24
CA ASN A 836 1.79 31.81 22.55
C ASN A 836 2.74 31.40 21.43
N ARG A 837 2.47 30.29 20.75
CA ARG A 837 3.24 29.82 19.59
C ARG A 837 3.08 30.76 18.40
N ILE A 838 1.84 31.16 18.09
CA ILE A 838 1.56 32.15 17.05
C ILE A 838 2.24 33.49 17.40
N TRP A 839 2.23 33.89 18.65
CA TRP A 839 2.95 35.08 19.10
C TRP A 839 4.47 34.94 18.89
N SER A 840 5.05 33.81 19.30
CA SER A 840 6.48 33.53 19.11
C SER A 840 6.87 33.50 17.62
N LEU A 841 6.00 33.02 16.74
CA LEU A 841 6.20 33.01 15.29
C LEU A 841 6.42 34.42 14.72
N PHE A 842 5.63 35.40 15.17
CA PHE A 842 5.66 36.79 14.67
C PHE A 842 6.64 37.70 15.42
N PHE A 843 6.83 37.48 16.72
CA PHE A 843 7.63 38.37 17.56
C PHE A 843 8.98 37.77 17.99
N GLY A 844 9.25 36.52 17.64
CA GLY A 844 10.50 35.80 17.93
C GLY A 844 10.62 35.27 19.36
N LEU A 845 9.76 35.71 20.27
CA LEU A 845 9.68 35.23 21.65
C LEU A 845 8.21 35.13 22.06
N GLY A 846 7.81 34.01 22.66
CA GLY A 846 6.47 33.85 23.24
C GLY A 846 6.22 34.80 24.42
N LEU A 847 4.93 35.01 24.72
CA LEU A 847 4.48 35.65 25.97
C LEU A 847 4.98 34.87 27.20
N VAL A 848 4.85 33.54 27.14
CA VAL A 848 5.59 32.58 27.96
C VAL A 848 6.80 32.14 27.13
N LYS A 849 8.00 32.29 27.68
CA LYS A 849 9.24 32.08 26.92
C LYS A 849 9.46 30.60 26.59
N THR A 850 9.08 29.72 27.50
CA THR A 850 9.06 28.26 27.34
C THR A 850 7.75 27.85 26.68
N SER A 851 7.77 27.64 25.36
CA SER A 851 6.54 27.33 24.61
C SER A 851 6.03 25.89 24.81
N GLU A 852 6.84 25.08 25.47
CA GLU A 852 6.67 23.67 25.80
C GLU A 852 6.33 23.43 27.29
N ASP A 853 6.42 24.46 28.13
CA ASP A 853 6.17 24.38 29.57
C ASP A 853 5.37 25.60 30.06
N PHE A 854 4.09 25.40 30.30
CA PHE A 854 3.12 26.30 30.94
C PHE A 854 2.84 25.87 32.37
N GLY A 855 3.51 24.83 32.85
CA GLY A 855 3.43 24.37 34.22
C GLY A 855 4.18 25.29 35.17
N THR A 856 4.49 24.75 36.34
CA THR A 856 5.09 25.46 37.47
C THR A 856 6.56 25.86 37.25
N GLN A 857 7.20 25.44 36.15
CA GLN A 857 8.58 25.80 35.80
C GLN A 857 8.69 26.72 34.57
N GLY A 858 7.57 27.03 33.92
CA GLY A 858 7.49 27.86 32.71
C GLY A 858 7.45 29.37 32.92
#